data_AF-A0A2P8Q2S4-F1
#
_entry.id   AF-A0A2P8Q2S4-F1
#
_cell.length_a   1.000
_cell.length_b   1.000
_cell.length_c   1.000
_cell.angle_alpha   90.00
_cell.angle_beta   90.00
_cell.angle_gamma   90.00
#
_symmetry.space_group_name_H-M   'P 1'
#
loop_
_entity.id
_entity.type
_entity.pdbx_description
1 polymer ?
#
loop_
_entity_poly.entity_id
_entity_poly.type
_entity_poly.pdbx_seq_one_letter_code
_entity_poly.pdbx_strand_id
1 'polypeptide(L)'
;MAQGTVQVTHTGTSRWRRRTGEYASLAAALEAAADGDVLTIAAGTYRENLVIERAVTLRGPEGSAGSVRIAPVDGVPLTVRASAVVQDLLVEGQDSAAPALLVEEGTPELMDIRIVTRSAAGIEVRGGARPTVRRCTVDNPAGVGISVLDGGGGVFEECEVVAAGQSGISVRGGAHPRLERCRVHHTAGAGLSVTGEQSALEAVGCEVYEVRGSGVQISARATAHLTDCDVHRTTSDGVTLDTDAVLTLADCRIHDIPENAVDLRSRSVLTMTRSTVRQFGRNGLSVWDPGTRVDANQCEIHDSTGDYPAVWVSDGATVVLESCRVHDVPDALFVLDRGSRADVVDSDISQVRNTAVSVSDGATAQLDDCRIRDAATGAWFRDHGSGGTLSACTIDGTQTGVIVTKGADPTIERCTVTSPAEAGFYVSAGGRGSFHGCRVTGSGGYGFHVIDGCRATLKKCRTERCARGGYEFADAGGDQASGTGPLVEDCTSDESAHVRTPAPEPAVQTAGQSSGLLGAIPGQRVTEQEPLIAAAEPERPARTSEAVLGELDLLVGLDSVKREVRALTDMIEVGRRRQQAGLKAASARRHLVFTGSPGTGKTTVARLYGEILASLGVLEKGHLVEVSRVDLVGEHIGSTAIRTQEAFDKARGGVLFIDEAYALSPEDSGRDFGREAIDTLVKLMEDHREAVVVIVAGYTAEMERFLSVNPGVASRFSRTITFNDYGAEELLRIVEQQADEHEYRLAPGADQALIEYFKAIPKGPAFGNGRTARQTFEAMVERHAGRVAQLAETSTDDLTLLYAEDLPELP
;
A
#
# COMPACT_ATOMS: atom_id res chain seq x y z
N MET A 1 23.44 28.66 -40.98
CA MET A 1 22.69 29.67 -41.74
C MET A 1 21.21 29.44 -41.46
N ALA A 2 20.54 30.37 -40.78
CA ALA A 2 19.09 30.32 -40.62
C ALA A 2 18.45 30.36 -42.03
N GLN A 3 17.51 29.46 -42.30
CA GLN A 3 16.76 29.46 -43.56
C GLN A 3 15.35 29.95 -43.24
N GLY A 4 15.14 31.26 -43.30
CA GLY A 4 13.83 31.88 -43.11
C GLY A 4 13.94 33.41 -43.06
N THR A 5 12.98 34.10 -43.65
CA THR A 5 12.81 35.56 -43.51
C THR A 5 11.70 35.84 -42.48
N VAL A 6 11.81 36.94 -41.75
CA VAL A 6 10.79 37.35 -40.76
C VAL A 6 10.16 38.65 -41.23
N GLN A 7 8.82 38.68 -41.31
CA GLN A 7 8.08 39.88 -41.65
C GLN A 7 7.48 40.51 -40.39
N VAL A 8 7.86 41.76 -40.12
CA VAL A 8 7.32 42.54 -39.00
C VAL A 8 6.27 43.51 -39.53
N THR A 9 5.04 43.40 -39.05
CA THR A 9 3.95 44.33 -39.32
C THR A 9 3.80 45.28 -38.15
N HIS A 10 4.25 46.52 -38.33
CA HIS A 10 4.12 47.55 -37.30
C HIS A 10 2.69 48.09 -37.21
N THR A 11 2.10 48.07 -36.01
CA THR A 11 0.70 48.50 -35.79
C THR A 11 0.58 49.94 -35.30
N GLY A 12 1.69 50.64 -35.11
CA GLY A 12 1.74 52.01 -34.59
C GLY A 12 0.87 53.04 -35.35
N THR A 13 0.29 53.98 -34.60
CA THR A 13 -0.58 55.07 -35.11
C THR A 13 0.16 56.11 -35.95
N SER A 14 1.50 56.08 -35.99
CA SER A 14 2.29 57.03 -36.78
C SER A 14 2.36 56.61 -38.26
N ARG A 15 2.01 57.53 -39.16
CA ARG A 15 2.03 57.33 -40.63
C ARG A 15 3.39 56.88 -41.19
N TRP A 16 4.48 57.09 -40.45
CA TRP A 16 5.86 56.75 -40.87
C TRP A 16 6.29 55.32 -40.50
N ARG A 17 5.61 54.65 -39.55
CA ARG A 17 5.96 53.29 -39.11
C ARG A 17 5.20 52.16 -39.80
N ARG A 18 4.15 52.43 -40.60
CA ARG A 18 3.34 51.40 -41.31
C ARG A 18 4.04 50.64 -42.45
N ARG A 19 5.36 50.46 -42.40
CA ARG A 19 6.09 49.66 -43.40
C ARG A 19 6.39 48.29 -42.82
N THR A 20 6.08 47.24 -43.56
CA THR A 20 6.56 45.89 -43.24
C THR A 20 8.07 45.84 -43.45
N GLY A 21 8.82 45.47 -42.41
CA GLY A 21 10.26 45.23 -42.46
C GLY A 21 10.55 43.74 -42.63
N GLU A 22 11.49 43.38 -43.51
CA GLU A 22 12.01 42.02 -43.62
C GLU A 22 13.35 41.92 -42.89
N TYR A 23 13.48 40.93 -42.02
CA TYR A 23 14.66 40.70 -41.20
C TYR A 23 15.27 39.33 -41.50
N ALA A 24 16.60 39.26 -41.37
CA ALA A 24 17.37 38.04 -41.62
C ALA A 24 17.42 37.08 -40.41
N SER A 25 16.98 37.53 -39.22
CA SER A 25 16.85 36.71 -38.02
C SER A 25 15.66 37.15 -37.16
N LEU A 26 15.17 36.26 -36.29
CA LEU A 26 14.09 36.56 -35.35
C LEU A 26 14.56 37.52 -34.25
N ALA A 27 15.79 37.36 -33.76
CA ALA A 27 16.33 38.28 -32.75
C ALA A 27 16.35 39.74 -33.24
N ALA A 28 16.79 39.97 -34.48
CA ALA A 28 16.81 41.33 -35.05
C ALA A 28 15.39 41.89 -35.26
N ALA A 29 14.43 41.03 -35.61
CA ALA A 29 13.03 41.41 -35.73
C ALA A 29 12.43 41.81 -34.36
N LEU A 30 12.71 41.04 -33.31
CA LEU A 30 12.27 41.32 -31.94
C LEU A 30 12.90 42.60 -31.38
N GLU A 31 14.19 42.83 -31.62
CA GLU A 31 14.88 44.07 -31.23
C GLU A 31 14.25 45.32 -31.86
N ALA A 32 13.81 45.22 -33.12
CA ALA A 32 13.20 46.32 -33.86
C ALA A 32 11.70 46.51 -33.59
N ALA A 33 11.02 45.49 -33.09
CA ALA A 33 9.60 45.53 -32.78
C ALA A 33 9.29 46.44 -31.58
N ALA A 34 8.13 47.07 -31.60
CA ALA A 34 7.54 47.80 -30.50
C ALA A 34 6.33 47.06 -29.94
N ASP A 35 5.86 47.45 -28.75
CA ASP A 35 4.65 46.87 -28.16
C ASP A 35 3.45 46.99 -29.13
N GLY A 36 2.71 45.89 -29.27
CA GLY A 36 1.57 45.72 -30.16
C GLY A 36 1.93 45.33 -31.60
N ASP A 37 3.21 45.23 -31.97
CA ASP A 37 3.60 44.81 -33.31
C ASP A 37 3.37 43.30 -33.54
N VAL A 38 3.10 42.92 -34.79
CA VAL A 38 2.85 41.52 -35.19
C VAL A 38 4.00 41.02 -36.05
N LEU A 39 4.70 39.99 -35.59
CA LEU A 39 5.78 39.31 -36.27
C LEU A 39 5.24 38.02 -36.89
N THR A 40 5.18 37.98 -38.22
CA THR A 40 4.81 36.76 -38.96
C THR A 40 6.09 36.08 -39.44
N ILE A 41 6.29 34.86 -38.98
CA ILE A 41 7.51 34.09 -39.22
C ILE A 41 7.30 33.18 -40.43
N ALA A 42 8.23 33.21 -41.39
CA ALA A 42 8.19 32.27 -42.50
C ALA A 42 8.54 30.84 -42.02
N ALA A 43 8.00 29.83 -42.71
CA ALA A 43 8.38 28.45 -42.46
C ALA A 43 9.91 28.27 -42.58
N GLY A 44 10.50 27.58 -41.61
CA GLY A 44 11.96 27.44 -41.53
C GLY A 44 12.45 27.00 -40.16
N THR A 45 13.75 26.69 -40.09
CA THR A 45 14.44 26.35 -38.85
C THR A 45 15.33 27.51 -38.42
N TYR A 46 15.07 28.03 -37.22
CA TYR A 46 15.75 29.13 -36.60
C TYR A 46 16.61 28.59 -35.45
N ARG A 47 17.93 28.79 -35.54
CA ARG A 47 18.93 28.29 -34.58
C ARG A 47 19.47 29.41 -33.70
N GLU A 48 18.57 30.13 -33.06
CA GLU A 48 18.86 31.26 -32.19
C GLU A 48 18.00 31.17 -30.93
N ASN A 49 18.53 31.63 -29.80
CA ASN A 49 17.78 31.75 -28.55
C ASN A 49 16.92 33.01 -28.61
N LEU A 50 15.62 32.87 -28.43
CA LEU A 50 14.68 34.00 -28.54
C LEU A 50 14.34 34.54 -27.16
N VAL A 51 14.47 35.85 -27.00
CA VAL A 51 14.02 36.55 -25.79
C VAL A 51 12.97 37.58 -26.20
N ILE A 52 11.74 37.40 -25.71
CA ILE A 52 10.63 38.31 -25.96
C ILE A 52 10.48 39.26 -24.78
N GLU A 53 10.98 40.48 -24.93
CA GLU A 53 10.96 41.53 -23.89
C GLU A 53 9.84 42.57 -24.09
N ARG A 54 9.07 42.45 -25.17
CA ARG A 54 8.01 43.40 -25.56
C ARG A 54 6.68 42.70 -25.77
N ALA A 55 5.59 43.44 -25.59
CA ALA A 55 4.23 42.92 -25.75
C ALA A 55 3.87 42.80 -27.24
N VAL A 56 4.51 41.87 -27.94
CA VAL A 56 4.34 41.62 -29.38
C VAL A 56 3.50 40.37 -29.65
N THR A 57 3.01 40.22 -30.87
CA THR A 57 2.42 38.96 -31.35
C THR A 57 3.40 38.25 -32.28
N LEU A 58 3.86 37.07 -31.89
CA LEU A 58 4.73 36.19 -32.66
C LEU A 58 3.91 35.00 -33.19
N ARG A 59 3.80 34.86 -34.52
CA ARG A 59 3.00 33.79 -35.12
C ARG A 59 3.63 33.17 -36.35
N GLY A 60 3.45 31.87 -36.52
CA GLY A 60 3.72 31.16 -37.77
C GLY A 60 2.74 31.52 -38.89
N PRO A 61 2.94 31.00 -40.11
CA PRO A 61 2.01 31.21 -41.22
C PRO A 61 0.71 30.42 -41.00
N GLU A 62 -0.43 31.06 -41.27
CA GLU A 62 -1.77 30.45 -41.11
C GLU A 62 -1.87 29.10 -41.85
N GLY A 63 -2.43 28.09 -41.16
CA GLY A 63 -2.67 26.77 -41.75
C GLY A 63 -1.44 25.86 -41.86
N SER A 64 -0.30 26.24 -41.26
CA SER A 64 0.95 25.48 -41.31
C SER A 64 1.60 25.28 -39.93
N ALA A 65 0.84 24.67 -39.01
CA ALA A 65 1.30 24.35 -37.65
C ALA A 65 2.62 23.56 -37.67
N GLY A 66 3.60 24.00 -36.88
CA GLY A 66 4.93 23.38 -36.78
C GLY A 66 5.87 23.65 -37.97
N SER A 67 5.48 24.50 -38.92
CA SER A 67 6.37 24.90 -40.03
C SER A 67 7.50 25.83 -39.61
N VAL A 68 7.35 26.49 -38.46
CA VAL A 68 8.35 27.36 -37.83
C VAL A 68 8.98 26.61 -36.66
N ARG A 69 10.27 26.27 -36.79
CA ARG A 69 11.01 25.50 -35.79
C ARG A 69 12.07 26.38 -35.12
N ILE A 70 11.97 26.57 -33.81
CA ILE A 70 12.97 27.22 -32.96
C ILE A 70 13.80 26.12 -32.31
N ALA A 71 15.04 25.95 -32.76
CA ALA A 71 15.92 24.85 -32.37
C ALA A 71 17.38 25.36 -32.26
N PRO A 72 17.71 26.12 -31.21
CA PRO A 72 19.10 26.49 -30.94
C PRO A 72 19.95 25.24 -30.66
N VAL A 73 21.27 25.41 -30.71
CA VAL A 73 22.21 24.32 -30.37
C VAL A 73 22.30 24.13 -28.86
N ASP A 74 22.14 25.21 -28.09
CA ASP A 74 22.31 25.23 -26.64
C ASP A 74 21.54 26.40 -26.00
N GLY A 75 21.23 26.30 -24.71
CA GLY A 75 20.45 27.27 -23.94
C GLY A 75 18.94 27.14 -24.12
N VAL A 76 18.22 28.20 -23.72
CA VAL A 76 16.75 28.28 -23.78
C VAL A 76 16.29 28.71 -25.18
N PRO A 77 15.56 27.87 -25.94
CA PRO A 77 14.98 28.23 -27.23
C PRO A 77 14.06 29.45 -27.20
N LEU A 78 13.17 29.54 -26.21
CA LEU A 78 12.19 30.61 -26.11
C LEU A 78 12.03 31.09 -24.66
N THR A 79 12.45 32.33 -24.41
CA THR A 79 12.25 33.04 -23.15
C THR A 79 11.24 34.18 -23.33
N VAL A 80 10.23 34.24 -22.46
CA VAL A 80 9.17 35.25 -22.49
C VAL A 80 9.21 36.08 -21.21
N ARG A 81 9.43 37.39 -21.36
CA ARG A 81 9.56 38.40 -20.29
C ARG A 81 8.55 39.54 -20.43
N ALA A 82 7.52 39.35 -21.24
CA ALA A 82 6.48 40.35 -21.48
C ALA A 82 5.14 39.63 -21.74
N SER A 83 4.04 40.37 -21.64
CA SER A 83 2.69 39.88 -22.01
C SER A 83 2.53 39.82 -23.54
N ALA A 84 3.34 38.98 -24.18
CA ALA A 84 3.33 38.71 -25.60
C ALA A 84 2.32 37.60 -25.95
N VAL A 85 1.93 37.54 -27.21
CA VAL A 85 1.15 36.43 -27.78
C VAL A 85 2.10 35.61 -28.65
N VAL A 86 2.25 34.31 -28.37
CA VAL A 86 3.10 33.41 -29.15
C VAL A 86 2.26 32.23 -29.62
N GLN A 87 2.24 31.99 -30.93
CA GLN A 87 1.41 30.94 -31.51
C GLN A 87 2.02 30.22 -32.71
N ASP A 88 1.57 28.97 -32.93
CA ASP A 88 1.87 28.15 -34.11
C ASP A 88 3.36 27.80 -34.29
N LEU A 89 4.08 27.55 -33.19
CA LEU A 89 5.52 27.27 -33.21
C LEU A 89 5.85 25.83 -32.81
N LEU A 90 6.91 25.28 -33.41
CA LEU A 90 7.62 24.10 -32.91
C LEU A 90 8.88 24.56 -32.17
N VAL A 91 8.99 24.21 -30.89
CA VAL A 91 10.15 24.51 -30.05
C VAL A 91 10.90 23.22 -29.74
N GLU A 92 12.21 23.25 -29.92
CA GLU A 92 13.08 22.13 -29.58
C GLU A 92 14.26 22.58 -28.73
N GLY A 93 14.35 22.05 -27.52
CA GLY A 93 15.48 22.21 -26.61
C GLY A 93 16.27 20.92 -26.44
N GLN A 94 17.59 21.03 -26.27
CA GLN A 94 18.50 19.90 -26.00
C GLN A 94 19.36 20.12 -24.75
N ASP A 95 19.33 21.32 -24.17
CA ASP A 95 20.10 21.67 -22.97
C ASP A 95 19.43 21.07 -21.74
N SER A 96 20.13 20.14 -21.06
CA SER A 96 19.63 19.43 -19.88
C SER A 96 19.63 20.26 -18.60
N ALA A 97 20.28 21.44 -18.59
CA ALA A 97 20.32 22.35 -17.45
C ALA A 97 19.30 23.50 -17.57
N ALA A 98 18.72 23.70 -18.76
CA ALA A 98 17.78 24.78 -19.04
C ALA A 98 16.42 24.24 -19.51
N PRO A 99 15.33 25.01 -19.37
CA PRO A 99 14.04 24.67 -19.96
C PRO A 99 13.98 24.95 -21.48
N ALA A 100 13.06 24.30 -22.19
CA ALA A 100 12.82 24.57 -23.62
C ALA A 100 12.00 25.86 -23.86
N LEU A 101 11.06 26.17 -22.97
CA LEU A 101 10.30 27.41 -22.95
C LEU A 101 10.26 27.96 -21.53
N LEU A 102 10.81 29.16 -21.34
CA LEU A 102 10.87 29.83 -20.05
C LEU A 102 9.94 31.06 -20.03
N VAL A 103 9.09 31.16 -19.01
CA VAL A 103 8.28 32.35 -18.72
C VAL A 103 8.71 32.92 -17.37
N GLU A 104 9.29 34.11 -17.39
CA GLU A 104 9.82 34.76 -16.18
C GLU A 104 8.92 35.89 -15.67
N GLU A 105 8.23 36.60 -16.58
CA GLU A 105 7.45 37.78 -16.23
C GLU A 105 6.17 37.92 -17.06
N GLY A 106 5.21 38.65 -16.52
CA GLY A 106 3.99 39.05 -17.22
C GLY A 106 2.92 37.95 -17.34
N THR A 107 2.03 38.17 -18.28
CA THR A 107 0.84 37.33 -18.55
C THR A 107 0.76 36.95 -20.04
N PRO A 108 1.78 36.28 -20.60
CA PRO A 108 1.79 35.97 -22.02
C PRO A 108 0.72 34.93 -22.39
N GLU A 109 0.28 34.97 -23.64
CA GLU A 109 -0.60 33.97 -24.23
C GLU A 109 0.22 33.06 -25.13
N LEU A 110 0.28 31.77 -24.80
CA LEU A 110 1.01 30.74 -25.54
C LEU A 110 0.01 29.77 -26.13
N MET A 111 -0.10 29.70 -27.45
CA MET A 111 -1.19 28.96 -28.12
C MET A 111 -0.66 28.04 -29.20
N ASP A 112 -1.14 26.80 -29.26
CA ASP A 112 -0.83 25.88 -30.35
C ASP A 112 0.69 25.68 -30.56
N ILE A 113 1.46 25.67 -29.46
CA ILE A 113 2.91 25.45 -29.45
C ILE A 113 3.18 23.97 -29.20
N ARG A 114 4.00 23.37 -30.08
CA ARG A 114 4.53 22.02 -29.88
C ARG A 114 5.95 22.10 -29.36
N ILE A 115 6.21 21.48 -28.22
CA ILE A 115 7.54 21.43 -27.59
C ILE A 115 8.02 19.98 -27.64
N VAL A 116 9.14 19.73 -28.32
CA VAL A 116 9.79 18.42 -28.39
C VAL A 116 11.23 18.59 -27.90
N THR A 117 11.55 18.06 -26.73
CA THR A 117 12.78 18.44 -26.04
C THR A 117 13.40 17.32 -25.24
N ARG A 118 14.67 17.48 -24.88
CA ARG A 118 15.37 16.68 -23.85
C ARG A 118 15.94 17.58 -22.75
N SER A 119 15.26 18.68 -22.48
CA SER A 119 15.66 19.72 -21.54
C SER A 119 15.26 19.42 -20.09
N ALA A 120 15.74 20.22 -19.14
CA ALA A 120 15.37 20.10 -17.73
C ALA A 120 13.85 20.15 -17.52
N ALA A 121 13.18 21.07 -18.23
CA ALA A 121 11.74 21.18 -18.32
C ALA A 121 11.29 21.53 -19.74
N GLY A 122 10.09 21.10 -20.14
CA GLY A 122 9.49 21.52 -21.41
C GLY A 122 9.00 22.97 -21.35
N ILE A 123 8.12 23.26 -20.40
CA ILE A 123 7.72 24.62 -20.04
C ILE A 123 8.12 24.88 -18.60
N GLU A 124 8.83 25.97 -18.34
CA GLU A 124 9.09 26.47 -17.00
C GLU A 124 8.43 27.83 -16.80
N VAL A 125 7.66 27.98 -15.72
CA VAL A 125 7.07 29.24 -15.29
C VAL A 125 7.60 29.59 -13.91
N ARG A 126 8.22 30.76 -13.78
CA ARG A 126 8.83 31.22 -12.52
C ARG A 126 8.64 32.72 -12.31
N GLY A 127 9.20 33.25 -11.21
CA GLY A 127 9.27 34.70 -10.98
C GLY A 127 7.92 35.38 -10.80
N GLY A 128 6.88 34.64 -10.37
CA GLY A 128 5.54 35.18 -10.25
C GLY A 128 4.79 35.37 -11.58
N ALA A 129 5.30 34.87 -12.71
CA ALA A 129 4.60 34.94 -13.98
C ALA A 129 3.26 34.18 -13.98
N ARG A 130 2.33 34.62 -14.84
CA ARG A 130 0.96 34.06 -14.96
C ARG A 130 0.56 33.91 -16.44
N PRO A 131 1.22 33.01 -17.20
CA PRO A 131 0.86 32.75 -18.60
C PRO A 131 -0.54 32.15 -18.75
N THR A 132 -1.13 32.32 -19.92
CA THR A 132 -2.24 31.51 -20.42
C THR A 132 -1.70 30.60 -21.51
N VAL A 133 -1.62 29.30 -21.26
CA VAL A 133 -1.10 28.28 -22.18
C VAL A 133 -2.27 27.47 -22.71
N ARG A 134 -2.45 27.41 -24.03
CA ARG A 134 -3.62 26.77 -24.67
C ARG A 134 -3.22 25.83 -25.77
N ARG A 135 -3.76 24.61 -25.75
CA ARG A 135 -3.57 23.60 -26.82
C ARG A 135 -2.09 23.36 -27.16
N CYS A 136 -1.24 23.42 -26.14
CA CYS A 136 0.19 23.15 -26.29
C CYS A 136 0.48 21.69 -25.96
N THR A 137 1.43 21.10 -26.71
CA THR A 137 1.90 19.74 -26.44
C THR A 137 3.36 19.78 -26.00
N VAL A 138 3.69 19.06 -24.94
CA VAL A 138 5.04 18.95 -24.39
C VAL A 138 5.47 17.49 -24.38
N ASP A 139 6.54 17.17 -25.12
CA ASP A 139 7.21 15.88 -25.15
C ASP A 139 8.64 16.06 -24.60
N ASN A 140 8.90 15.54 -23.40
CA ASN A 140 10.19 15.69 -22.72
C ASN A 140 10.69 14.42 -22.00
N PRO A 141 11.26 13.43 -22.72
CA PRO A 141 11.76 12.18 -22.14
C PRO A 141 12.97 12.30 -21.22
N ALA A 142 13.55 13.48 -21.04
CA ALA A 142 14.73 13.67 -20.18
C ALA A 142 14.44 14.38 -18.86
N GLY A 143 13.31 15.09 -18.75
CA GLY A 143 13.03 15.95 -17.61
C GLY A 143 11.54 16.08 -17.31
N VAL A 144 11.17 17.22 -16.71
CA VAL A 144 9.79 17.55 -16.37
C VAL A 144 9.03 18.02 -17.61
N GLY A 145 7.75 17.69 -17.73
CA GLY A 145 6.90 18.27 -18.78
C GLY A 145 6.69 19.77 -18.56
N ILE A 146 5.89 20.12 -17.56
CA ILE A 146 5.61 21.51 -17.16
C ILE A 146 6.06 21.70 -15.71
N SER A 147 6.90 22.71 -15.47
CA SER A 147 7.43 23.07 -14.16
C SER A 147 6.94 24.47 -13.79
N VAL A 148 6.22 24.61 -12.67
CA VAL A 148 5.76 25.90 -12.14
C VAL A 148 6.37 26.08 -10.75
N LEU A 149 7.21 27.10 -10.60
CA LEU A 149 7.98 27.34 -9.39
C LEU A 149 8.11 28.83 -9.05
N ASP A 150 8.76 29.16 -7.93
CA ASP A 150 9.07 30.51 -7.47
C ASP A 150 7.88 31.48 -7.56
N GLY A 151 6.76 31.10 -6.94
CA GLY A 151 5.53 31.89 -6.92
C GLY A 151 4.82 32.00 -8.27
N GLY A 152 5.27 31.28 -9.31
CA GLY A 152 4.66 31.18 -10.63
C GLY A 152 3.23 30.63 -10.62
N GLY A 153 2.51 30.76 -11.72
CA GLY A 153 1.14 30.27 -11.85
C GLY A 153 0.66 30.33 -13.29
N GLY A 154 -0.60 30.70 -13.49
CA GLY A 154 -1.18 30.80 -14.83
C GLY A 154 -2.21 29.72 -15.10
N VAL A 155 -2.79 29.76 -16.29
CA VAL A 155 -3.83 28.82 -16.72
C VAL A 155 -3.29 27.98 -17.87
N PHE A 156 -3.39 26.67 -17.75
CA PHE A 156 -3.06 25.71 -18.79
C PHE A 156 -4.35 25.04 -19.22
N GLU A 157 -4.79 25.30 -20.45
CA GLU A 157 -6.05 24.83 -21.00
C GLU A 157 -5.78 23.90 -22.18
N GLU A 158 -6.37 22.70 -22.17
CA GLU A 158 -6.26 21.71 -23.25
C GLU A 158 -4.81 21.37 -23.61
N CYS A 159 -3.91 21.43 -22.63
CA CYS A 159 -2.50 21.10 -22.81
C CYS A 159 -2.29 19.59 -22.65
N GLU A 160 -1.32 19.06 -23.40
CA GLU A 160 -0.95 17.65 -23.37
C GLU A 160 0.53 17.49 -23.00
N VAL A 161 0.80 16.77 -21.92
CA VAL A 161 2.16 16.40 -21.50
C VAL A 161 2.35 14.91 -21.76
N VAL A 162 3.32 14.57 -22.59
CA VAL A 162 3.61 13.21 -23.06
C VAL A 162 5.03 12.84 -22.71
N ALA A 163 5.24 11.59 -22.29
CA ALA A 163 6.56 10.98 -22.20
C ALA A 163 7.55 11.77 -21.32
N ALA A 164 7.08 12.38 -20.22
CA ALA A 164 7.97 13.09 -19.30
C ALA A 164 8.93 12.10 -18.61
N GLY A 165 10.25 12.34 -18.72
CA GLY A 165 11.28 11.51 -18.10
C GLY A 165 11.31 11.60 -16.57
N GLN A 166 10.62 12.59 -16.00
CA GLN A 166 10.41 12.77 -14.57
C GLN A 166 8.90 12.96 -14.30
N SER A 167 8.52 14.02 -13.58
CA SER A 167 7.11 14.35 -13.37
C SER A 167 6.48 14.96 -14.63
N GLY A 168 5.21 14.66 -14.89
CA GLY A 168 4.47 15.31 -15.97
C GLY A 168 4.31 16.80 -15.72
N ILE A 169 3.67 17.15 -14.61
CA ILE A 169 3.55 18.53 -14.13
C ILE A 169 4.09 18.60 -12.70
N SER A 170 5.04 19.51 -12.48
CA SER A 170 5.64 19.76 -11.16
C SER A 170 5.30 21.18 -10.70
N VAL A 171 4.79 21.29 -9.46
CA VAL A 171 4.42 22.55 -8.80
C VAL A 171 5.17 22.65 -7.48
N ARG A 172 5.98 23.70 -7.31
CA ARG A 172 6.77 23.90 -6.09
C ARG A 172 7.04 25.37 -5.78
N GLY A 173 7.70 25.67 -4.68
CA GLY A 173 8.18 27.02 -4.38
C GLY A 173 7.08 28.08 -4.29
N GLY A 174 5.92 27.74 -3.72
CA GLY A 174 4.79 28.68 -3.57
C GLY A 174 4.02 28.95 -4.86
N ALA A 175 4.12 28.06 -5.85
CA ALA A 175 3.43 28.19 -7.13
C ALA A 175 1.94 27.81 -7.05
N HIS A 176 1.13 28.42 -7.92
CA HIS A 176 -0.33 28.25 -7.98
C HIS A 176 -0.89 28.20 -9.42
N PRO A 177 -0.60 27.16 -10.22
CA PRO A 177 -1.20 27.01 -11.55
C PRO A 177 -2.62 26.42 -11.50
N ARG A 178 -3.39 26.72 -12.54
CA ARG A 178 -4.69 26.10 -12.83
C ARG A 178 -4.63 25.31 -14.14
N LEU A 179 -5.06 24.06 -14.10
CA LEU A 179 -5.14 23.15 -15.25
C LEU A 179 -6.60 22.96 -15.62
N GLU A 180 -6.92 23.08 -16.91
CA GLU A 180 -8.26 22.86 -17.44
C GLU A 180 -8.20 21.92 -18.63
N ARG A 181 -8.88 20.77 -18.56
CA ARG A 181 -8.97 19.80 -19.66
C ARG A 181 -7.59 19.33 -20.16
N CYS A 182 -6.61 19.27 -19.28
CA CYS A 182 -5.25 18.84 -19.61
C CYS A 182 -5.12 17.31 -19.55
N ARG A 183 -4.25 16.76 -20.40
CA ARG A 183 -3.86 15.34 -20.38
C ARG A 183 -2.40 15.20 -19.99
N VAL A 184 -2.10 14.32 -19.03
CA VAL A 184 -0.74 14.02 -18.60
C VAL A 184 -0.54 12.52 -18.65
N HIS A 185 0.38 12.03 -19.48
CA HIS A 185 0.55 10.60 -19.63
C HIS A 185 1.94 10.13 -20.05
N HIS A 186 2.18 8.84 -19.85
CA HIS A 186 3.45 8.16 -20.18
C HIS A 186 4.64 8.75 -19.39
N THR A 187 4.41 9.21 -18.16
CA THR A 187 5.45 9.80 -17.31
C THR A 187 6.24 8.71 -16.59
N ALA A 188 7.55 8.92 -16.41
CA ALA A 188 8.39 8.00 -15.65
C ALA A 188 8.27 8.21 -14.13
N GLY A 189 8.06 9.46 -13.68
CA GLY A 189 7.74 9.82 -12.31
C GLY A 189 6.24 10.07 -12.14
N ALA A 190 5.86 10.93 -11.18
CA ALA A 190 4.47 11.25 -10.91
C ALA A 190 3.79 11.97 -12.10
N GLY A 191 2.49 11.76 -12.28
CA GLY A 191 1.72 12.51 -13.27
C GLY A 191 1.63 13.99 -12.88
N LEU A 192 1.05 14.24 -11.71
CA LEU A 192 1.00 15.56 -11.07
C LEU A 192 1.78 15.51 -9.75
N SER A 193 2.74 16.40 -9.57
CA SER A 193 3.52 16.51 -8.33
C SER A 193 3.41 17.93 -7.77
N VAL A 194 2.92 18.06 -6.54
CA VAL A 194 2.80 19.34 -5.83
C VAL A 194 3.55 19.23 -4.51
N THR A 195 4.57 20.06 -4.31
CA THR A 195 5.41 19.96 -3.11
C THR A 195 5.83 21.32 -2.55
N GLY A 196 5.95 21.37 -1.23
CA GLY A 196 6.44 22.54 -0.50
C GLY A 196 5.33 23.48 -0.05
N GLU A 197 5.65 24.25 1.00
CA GLU A 197 4.72 25.21 1.59
C GLU A 197 4.22 26.23 0.58
N GLN A 198 2.94 26.60 0.72
CA GLN A 198 2.25 27.54 -0.15
C GLN A 198 2.15 27.08 -1.62
N SER A 199 2.65 25.90 -2.00
CA SER A 199 2.38 25.37 -3.34
C SER A 199 0.94 24.87 -3.40
N ALA A 200 0.18 25.29 -4.42
CA ALA A 200 -1.18 24.81 -4.66
C ALA A 200 -1.42 24.46 -6.12
N LEU A 201 -2.32 23.53 -6.39
CA LEU A 201 -2.75 23.17 -7.75
C LEU A 201 -4.27 23.14 -7.84
N GLU A 202 -4.85 23.81 -8.84
CA GLU A 202 -6.25 23.62 -9.24
C GLU A 202 -6.28 22.83 -10.56
N ALA A 203 -7.02 21.74 -10.62
CA ALA A 203 -7.17 20.94 -11.83
C ALA A 203 -8.65 20.62 -12.09
N VAL A 204 -9.13 20.91 -13.30
CA VAL A 204 -10.54 20.75 -13.68
C VAL A 204 -10.64 19.98 -15.00
N GLY A 205 -11.33 18.85 -14.99
CA GLY A 205 -11.53 18.05 -16.21
C GLY A 205 -10.25 17.40 -16.74
N CYS A 206 -9.24 17.20 -15.89
CA CYS A 206 -7.93 16.70 -16.31
C CYS A 206 -7.86 15.17 -16.27
N GLU A 207 -7.04 14.58 -17.15
CA GLU A 207 -6.81 13.14 -17.22
C GLU A 207 -5.33 12.82 -16.99
N VAL A 208 -5.04 11.91 -16.06
CA VAL A 208 -3.68 11.47 -15.71
C VAL A 208 -3.59 9.95 -15.87
N TYR A 209 -2.78 9.46 -16.81
CA TYR A 209 -2.77 8.03 -17.13
C TYR A 209 -1.48 7.46 -17.69
N GLU A 210 -1.30 6.14 -17.62
CA GLU A 210 -0.09 5.44 -18.09
C GLU A 210 1.17 5.99 -17.41
N VAL A 211 1.12 6.08 -16.09
CA VAL A 211 2.14 6.72 -15.25
C VAL A 211 2.98 5.64 -14.54
N ARG A 212 4.30 5.70 -14.64
CA ARG A 212 5.21 4.75 -13.95
C ARG A 212 5.49 5.10 -12.47
N GLY A 213 4.95 6.22 -11.98
CA GLY A 213 4.96 6.60 -10.57
C GLY A 213 3.54 6.67 -10.00
N SER A 214 3.33 7.55 -9.02
CA SER A 214 1.99 7.89 -8.56
C SER A 214 1.25 8.78 -9.57
N GLY A 215 -0.06 8.61 -9.73
CA GLY A 215 -0.85 9.47 -10.61
C GLY A 215 -0.80 10.93 -10.12
N VAL A 216 -1.15 11.15 -8.85
CA VAL A 216 -1.09 12.44 -8.17
C VAL A 216 -0.30 12.30 -6.88
N GLN A 217 0.69 13.16 -6.68
CA GLN A 217 1.52 13.19 -5.47
C GLN A 217 1.52 14.59 -4.86
N ILE A 218 1.15 14.69 -3.59
CA ILE A 218 1.16 15.95 -2.85
C ILE A 218 1.93 15.76 -1.55
N SER A 219 2.91 16.63 -1.29
CA SER A 219 3.76 16.52 -0.12
C SER A 219 4.17 17.86 0.49
N ALA A 220 4.73 17.80 1.69
CA ALA A 220 5.40 18.93 2.35
C ALA A 220 4.50 20.17 2.48
N ARG A 221 3.32 20.01 3.09
CA ARG A 221 2.32 21.07 3.32
C ARG A 221 1.74 21.71 2.05
N ALA A 222 1.89 21.05 0.89
CA ALA A 222 1.26 21.48 -0.34
C ALA A 222 -0.25 21.16 -0.36
N THR A 223 -0.97 21.85 -1.25
CA THR A 223 -2.42 21.71 -1.40
C THR A 223 -2.84 21.44 -2.85
N ALA A 224 -3.92 20.70 -3.08
CA ALA A 224 -4.52 20.67 -4.41
C ALA A 224 -6.05 20.48 -4.37
N HIS A 225 -6.70 20.95 -5.43
CA HIS A 225 -8.13 20.80 -5.68
C HIS A 225 -8.33 20.22 -7.07
N LEU A 226 -8.87 19.01 -7.16
CA LEU A 226 -9.21 18.33 -8.41
C LEU A 226 -10.73 18.24 -8.54
N THR A 227 -11.25 18.62 -9.70
CA THR A 227 -12.69 18.55 -10.03
C THR A 227 -12.90 17.87 -11.37
N ASP A 228 -13.76 16.85 -11.44
CA ASP A 228 -14.03 16.08 -12.67
C ASP A 228 -12.76 15.52 -13.32
N CYS A 229 -11.78 15.14 -12.49
CA CYS A 229 -10.51 14.59 -12.96
C CYS A 229 -10.53 13.06 -12.96
N ASP A 230 -9.77 12.45 -13.87
CA ASP A 230 -9.61 11.01 -14.00
C ASP A 230 -8.13 10.61 -13.79
N VAL A 231 -7.88 9.63 -12.94
CA VAL A 231 -6.54 9.12 -12.62
C VAL A 231 -6.55 7.61 -12.77
N HIS A 232 -5.81 7.07 -13.74
CA HIS A 232 -5.86 5.63 -14.01
C HIS A 232 -4.58 5.04 -14.60
N ARG A 233 -4.43 3.72 -14.49
CA ARG A 233 -3.30 2.97 -15.08
C ARG A 233 -1.94 3.52 -14.65
N THR A 234 -1.74 3.54 -13.34
CA THR A 234 -0.45 3.84 -12.71
C THR A 234 0.29 2.54 -12.40
N THR A 235 1.60 2.58 -12.16
CA THR A 235 2.34 1.42 -11.62
C THR A 235 2.58 1.50 -10.12
N SER A 236 2.38 2.67 -9.50
CA SER A 236 2.33 2.88 -8.06
C SER A 236 0.92 3.29 -7.63
N ASP A 237 0.77 3.96 -6.49
CA ASP A 237 -0.53 4.40 -5.99
C ASP A 237 -1.19 5.42 -6.92
N GLY A 238 -2.52 5.44 -6.97
CA GLY A 238 -3.25 6.42 -7.79
C GLY A 238 -3.02 7.84 -7.27
N VAL A 239 -3.18 8.02 -5.97
CA VAL A 239 -3.00 9.28 -5.25
C VAL A 239 -2.17 9.04 -3.98
N THR A 240 -1.15 9.84 -3.75
CA THR A 240 -0.31 9.79 -2.55
C THR A 240 -0.29 11.14 -1.85
N LEU A 241 -0.62 11.17 -0.56
CA LEU A 241 -0.52 12.34 0.32
C LEU A 241 0.43 12.07 1.48
N ASP A 242 1.41 12.97 1.67
CA ASP A 242 2.38 12.84 2.75
C ASP A 242 2.79 14.21 3.32
N THR A 243 3.34 14.21 4.53
CA THR A 243 3.90 15.39 5.22
C THR A 243 2.93 16.58 5.22
N ASP A 244 1.84 16.48 5.98
CA ASP A 244 0.81 17.52 6.15
C ASP A 244 0.16 18.01 4.84
N ALA A 245 0.10 17.16 3.81
CA ALA A 245 -0.53 17.50 2.53
C ALA A 245 -2.06 17.58 2.62
N VAL A 246 -2.67 18.44 1.80
CA VAL A 246 -4.14 18.58 1.74
C VAL A 246 -4.66 18.43 0.32
N LEU A 247 -5.63 17.55 0.11
CA LEU A 247 -6.25 17.32 -1.19
C LEU A 247 -7.77 17.37 -1.10
N THR A 248 -8.40 18.05 -2.05
CA THR A 248 -9.85 17.97 -2.28
C THR A 248 -10.13 17.34 -3.64
N LEU A 249 -10.98 16.32 -3.67
CA LEU A 249 -11.48 15.65 -4.87
C LEU A 249 -13.00 15.87 -4.98
N ALA A 250 -13.46 16.42 -6.10
CA ALA A 250 -14.89 16.58 -6.39
C ALA A 250 -15.22 15.95 -7.75
N ASP A 251 -16.19 15.03 -7.78
CA ASP A 251 -16.62 14.36 -9.01
C ASP A 251 -15.47 13.63 -9.75
N CYS A 252 -14.45 13.17 -9.02
CA CYS A 252 -13.26 12.53 -9.58
C CYS A 252 -13.41 11.01 -9.73
N ARG A 253 -12.66 10.43 -10.66
CA ARG A 253 -12.55 8.98 -10.85
C ARG A 253 -11.10 8.54 -10.65
N ILE A 254 -10.88 7.53 -9.81
CA ILE A 254 -9.57 6.88 -9.62
C ILE A 254 -9.77 5.40 -9.91
N HIS A 255 -9.10 4.86 -10.94
CA HIS A 255 -9.33 3.48 -11.34
C HIS A 255 -8.19 2.77 -12.07
N ASP A 256 -8.29 1.45 -12.22
CA ASP A 256 -7.27 0.61 -12.84
C ASP A 256 -5.88 0.81 -12.17
N ILE A 257 -5.86 0.75 -10.84
CA ILE A 257 -4.66 0.99 -10.02
C ILE A 257 -4.20 -0.35 -9.42
N PRO A 258 -3.02 -0.89 -9.77
CA PRO A 258 -2.57 -2.18 -9.26
C PRO A 258 -2.20 -2.15 -7.76
N GLU A 259 -1.89 -0.97 -7.22
CA GLU A 259 -1.54 -0.75 -5.81
C GLU A 259 -2.72 -0.13 -5.04
N ASN A 260 -2.47 0.80 -4.12
CA ASN A 260 -3.54 1.53 -3.44
C ASN A 260 -4.08 2.61 -4.38
N ALA A 261 -5.40 2.74 -4.47
CA ALA A 261 -5.97 3.85 -5.21
C ALA A 261 -5.63 5.19 -4.54
N VAL A 262 -5.68 5.25 -3.21
CA VAL A 262 -5.28 6.42 -2.42
C VAL A 262 -4.52 5.98 -1.16
N ASP A 263 -3.33 6.55 -0.95
CA ASP A 263 -2.50 6.34 0.24
C ASP A 263 -2.21 7.68 0.94
N LEU A 264 -2.40 7.72 2.27
CA LEU A 264 -2.21 8.91 3.09
C LEU A 264 -1.38 8.61 4.35
N ARG A 265 -0.40 9.48 4.63
CA ARG A 265 0.44 9.44 5.83
C ARG A 265 0.68 10.82 6.43
N SER A 266 1.31 10.84 7.61
CA SER A 266 1.96 12.03 8.17
C SER A 266 1.04 13.26 8.33
N ARG A 267 -0.14 13.08 8.93
CA ARG A 267 -1.13 14.15 9.20
C ARG A 267 -1.76 14.76 7.94
N SER A 268 -1.73 14.05 6.83
CA SER A 268 -2.34 14.51 5.58
C SER A 268 -3.86 14.42 5.62
N VAL A 269 -4.53 15.30 4.89
CA VAL A 269 -5.99 15.41 4.87
C VAL A 269 -6.52 15.28 3.45
N LEU A 270 -7.48 14.39 3.26
CA LEU A 270 -8.22 14.23 2.02
C LEU A 270 -9.70 14.49 2.25
N THR A 271 -10.29 15.31 1.39
CA THR A 271 -11.74 15.48 1.28
C THR A 271 -12.20 14.98 -0.08
N MET A 272 -13.17 14.08 -0.12
CA MET A 272 -13.76 13.53 -1.34
C MET A 272 -15.26 13.80 -1.36
N THR A 273 -15.77 14.26 -2.50
CA THR A 273 -17.20 14.46 -2.70
C THR A 273 -17.60 13.89 -4.05
N ARG A 274 -18.64 13.04 -4.07
CA ARG A 274 -19.19 12.43 -5.31
C ARG A 274 -18.13 11.78 -6.21
N SER A 275 -17.07 11.26 -5.60
CA SER A 275 -15.94 10.65 -6.32
C SER A 275 -15.99 9.12 -6.25
N THR A 276 -15.45 8.46 -7.27
CA THR A 276 -15.45 7.00 -7.40
C THR A 276 -14.03 6.45 -7.39
N VAL A 277 -13.82 5.40 -6.60
CA VAL A 277 -12.59 4.60 -6.54
C VAL A 277 -12.92 3.17 -6.95
N ARG A 278 -12.37 2.67 -8.05
CA ARG A 278 -12.70 1.33 -8.55
C ARG A 278 -11.52 0.58 -9.17
N GLN A 279 -11.58 -0.75 -9.27
CA GLN A 279 -10.51 -1.54 -9.91
C GLN A 279 -9.13 -1.27 -9.31
N PHE A 280 -9.01 -1.47 -7.99
CA PHE A 280 -7.77 -1.31 -7.25
C PHE A 280 -7.23 -2.65 -6.73
N GLY A 281 -5.91 -2.86 -6.81
CA GLY A 281 -5.27 -4.13 -6.46
C GLY A 281 -4.91 -4.29 -4.99
N ARG A 282 -4.76 -3.18 -4.26
CA ARG A 282 -4.63 -3.20 -2.79
C ARG A 282 -5.82 -2.51 -2.13
N ASN A 283 -5.60 -1.37 -1.48
CA ASN A 283 -6.66 -0.66 -0.77
C ASN A 283 -7.27 0.43 -1.66
N GLY A 284 -8.59 0.64 -1.53
CA GLY A 284 -9.23 1.81 -2.10
C GLY A 284 -8.76 3.08 -1.37
N LEU A 285 -8.77 3.02 -0.03
CA LEU A 285 -8.23 4.04 0.86
C LEU A 285 -7.30 3.39 1.89
N SER A 286 -6.05 3.83 1.94
CA SER A 286 -5.02 3.44 2.92
C SER A 286 -4.65 4.66 3.77
N VAL A 287 -4.96 4.63 5.07
CA VAL A 287 -4.88 5.81 5.95
C VAL A 287 -4.12 5.48 7.24
N TRP A 288 -3.00 6.19 7.45
CA TRP A 288 -2.03 5.89 8.51
C TRP A 288 -1.63 7.12 9.32
N ASP A 289 -1.12 6.88 10.52
CA ASP A 289 -0.58 7.87 11.47
C ASP A 289 -1.61 8.78 12.16
N PRO A 290 -1.33 9.23 13.39
CA PRO A 290 -2.22 10.11 14.11
C PRO A 290 -2.35 11.47 13.41
N GLY A 291 -3.59 11.92 13.24
CA GLY A 291 -3.91 13.20 12.60
C GLY A 291 -4.10 13.12 11.09
N THR A 292 -3.78 11.99 10.45
CA THR A 292 -4.14 11.76 9.04
C THR A 292 -5.63 11.45 8.95
N ARG A 293 -6.32 12.09 8.01
CA ARG A 293 -7.79 12.01 7.92
C ARG A 293 -8.32 11.96 6.49
N VAL A 294 -9.31 11.11 6.27
CA VAL A 294 -10.18 11.15 5.08
C VAL A 294 -11.60 11.55 5.48
N ASP A 295 -12.19 12.45 4.71
CA ASP A 295 -13.60 12.83 4.79
C ASP A 295 -14.24 12.60 3.42
N ALA A 296 -15.06 11.55 3.29
CA ALA A 296 -15.68 11.16 2.02
C ALA A 296 -17.20 11.26 2.11
N ASN A 297 -17.79 12.05 1.22
CA ASN A 297 -19.23 12.28 1.15
C ASN A 297 -19.77 11.87 -0.22
N GLN A 298 -20.82 11.05 -0.24
CA GLN A 298 -21.45 10.56 -1.49
C GLN A 298 -20.48 9.83 -2.43
N CYS A 299 -19.47 9.17 -1.88
CA CYS A 299 -18.44 8.45 -2.64
C CYS A 299 -18.79 6.98 -2.85
N GLU A 300 -18.17 6.39 -3.87
CA GLU A 300 -18.32 4.96 -4.19
C GLU A 300 -16.95 4.29 -4.30
N ILE A 301 -16.74 3.20 -3.56
CA ILE A 301 -15.48 2.45 -3.51
C ILE A 301 -15.80 0.98 -3.82
N HIS A 302 -15.36 0.47 -4.97
CA HIS A 302 -15.79 -0.85 -5.42
C HIS A 302 -14.83 -1.57 -6.37
N ASP A 303 -15.19 -2.78 -6.79
CA ASP A 303 -14.46 -3.60 -7.76
C ASP A 303 -12.98 -3.80 -7.39
N SER A 304 -12.67 -4.30 -6.19
CA SER A 304 -11.27 -4.63 -5.86
C SER A 304 -10.78 -5.81 -6.71
N THR A 305 -9.53 -5.72 -7.18
CA THR A 305 -8.89 -6.79 -7.96
C THR A 305 -7.95 -7.66 -7.12
N GLY A 306 -7.69 -7.29 -5.87
CA GLY A 306 -6.86 -8.05 -4.93
C GLY A 306 -7.65 -8.58 -3.74
N ASP A 307 -6.95 -9.03 -2.70
CA ASP A 307 -7.52 -9.61 -1.48
C ASP A 307 -7.41 -8.67 -0.25
N TYR A 308 -7.20 -7.37 -0.48
CA TYR A 308 -7.05 -6.35 0.56
C TYR A 308 -8.37 -5.65 0.88
N PRO A 309 -8.53 -5.05 2.08
CA PRO A 309 -9.74 -4.32 2.42
C PRO A 309 -9.90 -3.04 1.60
N ALA A 310 -11.14 -2.64 1.32
CA ALA A 310 -11.42 -1.43 0.54
C ALA A 310 -10.95 -0.16 1.28
N VAL A 311 -11.17 -0.10 2.59
CA VAL A 311 -10.73 1.00 3.46
C VAL A 311 -9.93 0.42 4.63
N TRP A 312 -8.67 0.83 4.75
CA TRP A 312 -7.77 0.45 5.83
C TRP A 312 -7.37 1.69 6.64
N VAL A 313 -7.68 1.68 7.94
CA VAL A 313 -7.35 2.75 8.89
C VAL A 313 -6.51 2.17 10.03
N SER A 314 -5.28 2.69 10.20
CA SER A 314 -4.35 2.24 11.26
C SER A 314 -3.70 3.41 11.99
N ASP A 315 -2.94 3.10 13.04
CA ASP A 315 -2.01 4.02 13.72
C ASP A 315 -2.60 5.37 14.15
N GLY A 316 -3.85 5.40 14.62
CA GLY A 316 -4.47 6.63 15.09
C GLY A 316 -5.08 7.52 14.01
N ALA A 317 -5.12 7.07 12.76
CA ALA A 317 -5.77 7.76 11.66
C ALA A 317 -7.30 7.77 11.79
N THR A 318 -7.97 8.66 11.06
CA THR A 318 -9.44 8.78 11.08
C THR A 318 -10.04 8.77 9.68
N VAL A 319 -11.12 8.03 9.48
CA VAL A 319 -11.92 8.08 8.26
C VAL A 319 -13.37 8.43 8.59
N VAL A 320 -13.96 9.33 7.82
CA VAL A 320 -15.39 9.64 7.85
C VAL A 320 -15.99 9.31 6.49
N LEU A 321 -17.03 8.48 6.47
CA LEU A 321 -17.80 8.11 5.28
C LEU A 321 -19.27 8.51 5.48
N GLU A 322 -19.78 9.43 4.67
CA GLU A 322 -21.16 9.91 4.75
C GLU A 322 -21.90 9.68 3.43
N SER A 323 -23.04 8.97 3.49
CA SER A 323 -23.83 8.61 2.32
C SER A 323 -23.02 7.88 1.23
N CYS A 324 -22.04 7.07 1.63
CA CYS A 324 -21.13 6.37 0.73
C CYS A 324 -21.62 4.96 0.38
N ARG A 325 -21.10 4.41 -0.71
CA ARG A 325 -21.28 3.00 -1.10
C ARG A 325 -19.94 2.29 -1.16
N VAL A 326 -19.82 1.15 -0.49
CA VAL A 326 -18.65 0.26 -0.56
C VAL A 326 -19.13 -1.12 -0.96
N HIS A 327 -18.74 -1.62 -2.13
CA HIS A 327 -19.27 -2.90 -2.62
C HIS A 327 -18.33 -3.66 -3.55
N ASP A 328 -18.60 -4.96 -3.76
CA ASP A 328 -17.79 -5.84 -4.62
C ASP A 328 -16.31 -5.88 -4.19
N VAL A 329 -16.09 -6.12 -2.89
CA VAL A 329 -14.77 -6.11 -2.25
C VAL A 329 -14.54 -7.35 -1.38
N PRO A 330 -13.29 -7.82 -1.21
CA PRO A 330 -12.94 -8.87 -0.25
C PRO A 330 -13.44 -8.57 1.15
N ASP A 331 -13.03 -7.42 1.65
CA ASP A 331 -13.28 -6.88 2.97
C ASP A 331 -13.56 -5.39 2.77
N ALA A 332 -14.54 -4.82 3.47
CA ALA A 332 -14.93 -3.43 3.22
C ALA A 332 -14.14 -2.45 4.09
N LEU A 333 -14.26 -2.54 5.41
CA LEU A 333 -13.68 -1.56 6.34
C LEU A 333 -12.88 -2.24 7.45
N PHE A 334 -11.58 -1.97 7.50
CA PHE A 334 -10.67 -2.42 8.55
C PHE A 334 -10.16 -1.22 9.36
N VAL A 335 -10.38 -1.28 10.68
CA VAL A 335 -10.04 -0.21 11.62
C VAL A 335 -9.22 -0.83 12.74
N LEU A 336 -7.92 -0.53 12.77
CA LEU A 336 -6.93 -1.24 13.59
C LEU A 336 -6.07 -0.27 14.41
N ASP A 337 -5.54 -0.76 15.54
CA ASP A 337 -4.57 -0.08 16.39
C ASP A 337 -5.10 1.10 17.22
N ARG A 338 -4.40 1.34 18.34
CA ARG A 338 -4.82 2.13 19.51
C ARG A 338 -5.04 3.62 19.22
N GLY A 339 -6.19 3.93 18.65
CA GLY A 339 -6.67 5.29 18.42
C GLY A 339 -7.23 5.53 17.03
N SER A 340 -7.14 4.55 16.13
CA SER A 340 -7.77 4.70 14.82
C SER A 340 -9.29 4.70 14.97
N ARG A 341 -9.94 5.44 14.06
CA ARG A 341 -11.38 5.66 14.12
C ARG A 341 -12.01 5.68 12.74
N ALA A 342 -13.14 5.01 12.62
CA ALA A 342 -14.03 5.18 11.48
C ALA A 342 -15.40 5.69 11.95
N ASP A 343 -15.88 6.78 11.36
CA ASP A 343 -17.25 7.25 11.51
C ASP A 343 -17.98 7.08 10.18
N VAL A 344 -19.03 6.28 10.14
CA VAL A 344 -19.77 5.91 8.92
C VAL A 344 -21.25 6.21 9.14
N VAL A 345 -21.83 7.03 8.27
CA VAL A 345 -23.21 7.50 8.40
C VAL A 345 -23.97 7.31 7.09
N ASP A 346 -25.21 6.82 7.16
CA ASP A 346 -26.13 6.68 6.02
C ASP A 346 -25.51 5.94 4.80
N SER A 347 -24.61 4.99 5.06
CA SER A 347 -23.81 4.34 4.02
C SER A 347 -24.24 2.89 3.76
N ASP A 348 -24.06 2.43 2.52
CA ASP A 348 -24.35 1.05 2.09
C ASP A 348 -23.04 0.28 1.88
N ILE A 349 -22.90 -0.84 2.58
CA ILE A 349 -21.79 -1.77 2.45
C ILE A 349 -22.36 -3.10 1.95
N SER A 350 -22.04 -3.52 0.73
CA SER A 350 -22.68 -4.72 0.16
C SER A 350 -21.77 -5.60 -0.68
N GLN A 351 -22.13 -6.88 -0.85
CA GLN A 351 -21.34 -7.83 -1.64
C GLN A 351 -19.88 -7.91 -1.16
N VAL A 352 -19.71 -8.11 0.15
CA VAL A 352 -18.40 -8.23 0.78
C VAL A 352 -18.08 -9.71 0.98
N ARG A 353 -16.96 -10.20 0.45
CA ARG A 353 -16.67 -11.64 0.50
C ARG A 353 -16.48 -12.16 1.94
N ASN A 354 -15.83 -11.36 2.78
CA ASN A 354 -15.41 -11.69 4.13
C ASN A 354 -16.12 -10.77 5.15
N THR A 355 -15.42 -9.79 5.71
CA THR A 355 -15.94 -8.95 6.80
C THR A 355 -16.27 -7.55 6.30
N ALA A 356 -17.50 -7.09 6.56
CA ALA A 356 -17.91 -5.75 6.17
C ALA A 356 -17.24 -4.69 7.05
N VAL A 357 -17.24 -4.88 8.37
CA VAL A 357 -16.54 -3.99 9.32
C VAL A 357 -15.73 -4.80 10.32
N SER A 358 -14.42 -4.60 10.36
CA SER A 358 -13.51 -5.23 11.32
C SER A 358 -12.84 -4.17 12.19
N VAL A 359 -12.93 -4.34 13.51
CA VAL A 359 -12.40 -3.41 14.51
C VAL A 359 -11.55 -4.15 15.52
N SER A 360 -10.25 -3.82 15.60
CA SER A 360 -9.33 -4.48 16.53
C SER A 360 -8.32 -3.55 17.21
N ASP A 361 -7.60 -4.12 18.17
CA ASP A 361 -6.42 -3.51 18.81
C ASP A 361 -6.65 -2.12 19.43
N GLY A 362 -7.85 -1.88 19.98
CA GLY A 362 -8.20 -0.62 20.64
C GLY A 362 -8.81 0.43 19.72
N ALA A 363 -9.07 0.09 18.46
CA ALA A 363 -9.74 0.94 17.50
C ALA A 363 -11.24 1.12 17.80
N THR A 364 -11.84 2.14 17.18
CA THR A 364 -13.28 2.41 17.33
C THR A 364 -13.98 2.61 16.00
N ALA A 365 -15.19 2.04 15.85
CA ALA A 365 -16.05 2.29 14.70
C ALA A 365 -17.43 2.79 15.14
N GLN A 366 -17.87 3.91 14.59
CA GLN A 366 -19.22 4.45 14.74
C GLN A 366 -19.96 4.27 13.42
N LEU A 367 -21.05 3.50 13.43
CA LEU A 367 -21.95 3.31 12.31
C LEU A 367 -23.34 3.81 12.71
N ASP A 368 -23.91 4.73 11.95
CA ASP A 368 -25.27 5.25 12.17
C ASP A 368 -26.09 5.21 10.88
N ASP A 369 -27.29 4.64 10.95
CA ASP A 369 -28.21 4.46 9.80
C ASP A 369 -27.60 3.73 8.59
N CYS A 370 -26.60 2.86 8.83
CA CYS A 370 -25.92 2.11 7.77
C CYS A 370 -26.64 0.82 7.36
N ARG A 371 -26.43 0.39 6.11
CA ARG A 371 -26.91 -0.89 5.59
C ARG A 371 -25.74 -1.80 5.25
N ILE A 372 -25.73 -3.02 5.77
CA ILE A 372 -24.75 -4.04 5.45
C ILE A 372 -25.47 -5.23 4.82
N ARG A 373 -25.07 -5.64 3.61
CA ARG A 373 -25.72 -6.72 2.87
C ARG A 373 -24.72 -7.70 2.28
N ASP A 374 -25.08 -8.97 2.23
CA ASP A 374 -24.33 -10.00 1.49
C ASP A 374 -22.85 -10.05 1.90
N ALA A 375 -22.60 -10.25 3.20
CA ALA A 375 -21.26 -10.34 3.79
C ALA A 375 -21.10 -11.62 4.63
N ALA A 376 -19.92 -12.25 4.70
CA ALA A 376 -19.76 -13.39 5.62
C ALA A 376 -20.00 -12.93 7.08
N THR A 377 -19.33 -11.85 7.48
CA THR A 377 -19.54 -11.19 8.78
C THR A 377 -19.97 -9.75 8.57
N GLY A 378 -21.07 -9.34 9.18
CA GLY A 378 -21.53 -7.94 9.10
C GLY A 378 -20.58 -6.99 9.84
N ALA A 379 -20.42 -7.16 11.15
CA ALA A 379 -19.42 -6.41 11.92
C ALA A 379 -18.69 -7.30 12.93
N TRP A 380 -17.40 -7.10 13.10
CA TRP A 380 -16.56 -7.84 14.01
C TRP A 380 -15.75 -6.92 14.91
N PHE A 381 -16.05 -6.97 16.21
CA PHE A 381 -15.27 -6.33 17.26
C PHE A 381 -14.41 -7.37 17.99
N ARG A 382 -13.10 -7.14 18.03
CA ARG A 382 -12.14 -8.04 18.68
C ARG A 382 -11.10 -7.28 19.48
N ASP A 383 -10.57 -7.95 20.50
CA ASP A 383 -9.54 -7.45 21.42
C ASP A 383 -10.01 -6.38 22.42
N HIS A 384 -9.31 -6.31 23.55
CA HIS A 384 -9.65 -5.38 24.62
C HIS A 384 -9.43 -3.93 24.20
N GLY A 385 -10.39 -3.07 24.54
CA GLY A 385 -10.36 -1.65 24.19
C GLY A 385 -11.01 -1.35 22.84
N SER A 386 -11.18 -2.34 21.98
CA SER A 386 -11.92 -2.18 20.73
C SER A 386 -13.42 -2.06 21.01
N GLY A 387 -14.07 -1.16 20.29
CA GLY A 387 -15.49 -0.90 20.48
C GLY A 387 -16.02 0.13 19.50
N GLY A 388 -17.00 0.89 19.95
CA GLY A 388 -17.72 1.83 19.11
C GLY A 388 -19.22 1.61 19.20
N THR A 389 -19.96 2.21 18.27
CA THR A 389 -21.43 2.20 18.30
C THR A 389 -21.99 1.81 16.94
N LEU A 390 -22.88 0.82 16.90
CA LEU A 390 -23.75 0.58 15.76
C LEU A 390 -25.15 1.05 16.15
N SER A 391 -25.65 2.10 15.53
CA SER A 391 -26.96 2.68 15.78
C SER A 391 -27.83 2.57 14.53
N ALA A 392 -29.07 2.08 14.70
CA ALA A 392 -30.08 2.02 13.64
C ALA A 392 -29.63 1.30 12.34
N CYS A 393 -28.62 0.44 12.43
CA CYS A 393 -28.08 -0.26 11.26
C CYS A 393 -28.93 -1.48 10.88
N THR A 394 -29.00 -1.78 9.59
CA THR A 394 -29.62 -3.01 9.08
C THR A 394 -28.56 -3.92 8.49
N ILE A 395 -28.50 -5.17 8.96
CA ILE A 395 -27.58 -6.21 8.47
C ILE A 395 -28.42 -7.33 7.87
N ASP A 396 -28.18 -7.67 6.60
CA ASP A 396 -28.97 -8.67 5.87
C ASP A 396 -28.08 -9.62 5.07
N GLY A 397 -28.52 -10.88 4.94
CA GLY A 397 -27.84 -11.87 4.10
C GLY A 397 -26.42 -12.22 4.54
N THR A 398 -26.14 -12.26 5.86
CA THR A 398 -24.81 -12.61 6.38
C THR A 398 -24.71 -14.03 6.93
N GLN A 399 -23.50 -14.57 7.12
CA GLN A 399 -23.35 -15.79 7.93
C GLN A 399 -23.58 -15.46 9.41
N THR A 400 -22.86 -14.46 9.91
CA THR A 400 -23.10 -13.89 11.23
C THR A 400 -23.31 -12.39 11.14
N GLY A 401 -24.29 -11.86 11.86
CA GLY A 401 -24.60 -10.42 11.85
C GLY A 401 -23.49 -9.61 12.51
N VAL A 402 -23.33 -9.76 13.83
CA VAL A 402 -22.26 -9.10 14.58
C VAL A 402 -21.53 -10.10 15.48
N ILE A 403 -20.21 -10.05 15.45
CA ILE A 403 -19.31 -10.86 16.27
C ILE A 403 -18.60 -9.96 17.28
N VAL A 404 -18.60 -10.37 18.56
CA VAL A 404 -17.90 -9.66 19.62
C VAL A 404 -17.05 -10.63 20.44
N THR A 405 -15.75 -10.42 20.44
CA THR A 405 -14.80 -11.40 20.97
C THR A 405 -13.63 -10.77 21.71
N LYS A 406 -12.88 -11.58 22.46
CA LYS A 406 -11.58 -11.22 23.04
C LYS A 406 -11.60 -9.95 23.91
N GLY A 407 -12.73 -9.70 24.57
CA GLY A 407 -12.87 -8.58 25.50
C GLY A 407 -13.19 -7.22 24.87
N ALA A 408 -13.54 -7.18 23.59
CA ALA A 408 -14.14 -6.01 22.96
C ALA A 408 -15.48 -5.66 23.62
N ASP A 409 -15.89 -4.39 23.57
CA ASP A 409 -17.08 -3.87 24.27
C ASP A 409 -17.85 -2.82 23.44
N PRO A 410 -18.45 -3.19 22.29
CA PRO A 410 -19.26 -2.29 21.49
C PRO A 410 -20.65 -2.05 22.09
N THR A 411 -21.24 -0.92 21.71
CA THR A 411 -22.65 -0.59 21.96
C THR A 411 -23.44 -0.73 20.67
N ILE A 412 -24.54 -1.48 20.70
CA ILE A 412 -25.36 -1.78 19.52
C ILE A 412 -26.79 -1.41 19.87
N GLU A 413 -27.35 -0.43 19.15
CA GLU A 413 -28.64 0.16 19.43
C GLU A 413 -29.56 0.12 18.21
N ARG A 414 -30.80 -0.34 18.41
CA ARG A 414 -31.86 -0.31 17.38
C ARG A 414 -31.47 -0.98 16.05
N CYS A 415 -30.48 -1.87 16.08
CA CYS A 415 -30.03 -2.58 14.89
C CYS A 415 -30.93 -3.78 14.56
N THR A 416 -31.12 -4.04 13.26
CA THR A 416 -31.89 -5.18 12.77
C THR A 416 -30.99 -6.12 11.98
N VAL A 417 -30.93 -7.40 12.38
CA VAL A 417 -30.25 -8.47 11.63
C VAL A 417 -31.29 -9.40 11.02
N THR A 418 -31.25 -9.58 9.70
CA THR A 418 -32.22 -10.39 8.95
C THR A 418 -31.53 -11.56 8.26
N SER A 419 -32.14 -12.73 8.37
CA SER A 419 -31.73 -13.99 7.73
C SER A 419 -30.26 -14.39 7.90
N PRO A 420 -29.62 -14.24 9.08
CA PRO A 420 -28.25 -14.70 9.24
C PRO A 420 -28.18 -16.23 9.17
N ALA A 421 -27.16 -16.80 8.53
CA ALA A 421 -27.04 -18.25 8.37
C ALA A 421 -26.77 -18.97 9.70
N GLU A 422 -25.97 -18.38 10.59
CA GLU A 422 -25.52 -18.99 11.86
C GLU A 422 -26.03 -18.25 13.09
N ALA A 423 -25.77 -16.95 13.19
CA ALA A 423 -26.17 -16.16 14.35
C ALA A 423 -26.45 -14.69 14.00
N GLY A 424 -27.46 -14.10 14.64
CA GLY A 424 -27.65 -12.65 14.55
C GLY A 424 -26.53 -11.90 15.27
N PHE A 425 -26.38 -12.19 16.56
CA PHE A 425 -25.34 -11.64 17.41
C PHE A 425 -24.59 -12.78 18.09
N TYR A 426 -23.27 -12.82 17.94
CA TYR A 426 -22.40 -13.82 18.52
C TYR A 426 -21.39 -13.17 19.46
N VAL A 427 -21.37 -13.61 20.72
CA VAL A 427 -20.46 -13.09 21.75
C VAL A 427 -19.73 -14.25 22.41
N SER A 428 -18.40 -14.27 22.32
CA SER A 428 -17.58 -15.37 22.84
C SER A 428 -16.22 -14.89 23.35
N ALA A 429 -15.41 -15.81 23.91
CA ALA A 429 -14.03 -15.56 24.31
C ALA A 429 -13.83 -14.29 25.16
N GLY A 430 -14.69 -14.09 26.17
CA GLY A 430 -14.64 -12.95 27.08
C GLY A 430 -15.13 -11.62 26.49
N GLY A 431 -15.74 -11.63 25.30
CA GLY A 431 -16.42 -10.48 24.70
C GLY A 431 -17.45 -9.86 25.65
N ARG A 432 -17.60 -8.54 25.54
CA ARG A 432 -18.58 -7.74 26.26
C ARG A 432 -19.38 -6.95 25.24
N GLY A 433 -20.54 -6.45 25.62
CA GLY A 433 -21.28 -5.59 24.71
C GLY A 433 -22.66 -5.25 25.24
N SER A 434 -23.15 -4.09 24.83
CA SER A 434 -24.46 -3.59 25.22
C SER A 434 -25.38 -3.57 24.00
N PHE A 435 -26.44 -4.36 24.04
CA PHE A 435 -27.43 -4.50 22.97
C PHE A 435 -28.75 -3.88 23.44
N HIS A 436 -29.22 -2.83 22.77
CA HIS A 436 -30.45 -2.12 23.15
C HIS A 436 -31.43 -2.04 21.97
N GLY A 437 -32.63 -2.60 22.13
CA GLY A 437 -33.66 -2.51 21.10
C GLY A 437 -33.32 -3.24 19.80
N CYS A 438 -32.39 -4.20 19.84
CA CYS A 438 -31.94 -4.92 18.66
C CYS A 438 -32.94 -6.02 18.26
N ARG A 439 -33.09 -6.22 16.96
CA ARG A 439 -34.01 -7.21 16.38
C ARG A 439 -33.23 -8.24 15.55
N VAL A 440 -33.51 -9.53 15.73
CA VAL A 440 -33.04 -10.59 14.83
C VAL A 440 -34.25 -11.32 14.26
N THR A 441 -34.28 -11.57 12.95
CA THR A 441 -35.36 -12.34 12.35
C THR A 441 -34.86 -13.31 11.28
N GLY A 442 -35.39 -14.53 11.26
CA GLY A 442 -35.10 -15.51 10.20
C GLY A 442 -33.74 -16.18 10.30
N SER A 443 -33.11 -16.24 11.48
CA SER A 443 -31.80 -16.87 11.67
C SER A 443 -31.83 -18.37 11.38
N GLY A 444 -30.88 -18.87 10.57
CA GLY A 444 -30.63 -20.29 10.35
C GLY A 444 -30.03 -21.00 11.57
N GLY A 445 -29.50 -20.24 12.53
CA GLY A 445 -29.11 -20.73 13.84
C GLY A 445 -29.78 -19.95 14.96
N TYR A 446 -28.98 -19.28 15.80
CA TYR A 446 -29.48 -18.57 16.98
C TYR A 446 -29.75 -17.09 16.68
N GLY A 447 -30.66 -16.47 17.42
CA GLY A 447 -30.83 -15.01 17.38
C GLY A 447 -29.62 -14.32 18.05
N PHE A 448 -29.47 -14.54 19.35
CA PHE A 448 -28.30 -14.19 20.14
C PHE A 448 -27.63 -15.46 20.65
N HIS A 449 -26.32 -15.57 20.44
CA HIS A 449 -25.51 -16.69 20.90
C HIS A 449 -24.36 -16.15 21.75
N VAL A 450 -24.51 -16.22 23.07
CA VAL A 450 -23.52 -15.72 24.04
C VAL A 450 -22.97 -16.91 24.81
N ILE A 451 -21.67 -17.17 24.69
CA ILE A 451 -21.02 -18.35 25.26
C ILE A 451 -19.81 -17.97 26.11
N ASP A 452 -19.07 -18.95 26.62
CA ASP A 452 -17.82 -18.78 27.37
C ASP A 452 -17.94 -17.88 28.62
N GLY A 453 -19.12 -17.81 29.24
CA GLY A 453 -19.37 -16.93 30.39
C GLY A 453 -19.22 -15.43 30.07
N CYS A 454 -19.46 -15.03 28.81
CA CYS A 454 -19.37 -13.64 28.39
C CYS A 454 -20.40 -12.74 29.07
N ARG A 455 -19.99 -11.49 29.34
CA ARG A 455 -20.80 -10.48 30.03
C ARG A 455 -21.44 -9.52 29.03
N ALA A 456 -22.49 -9.98 28.35
CA ALA A 456 -23.30 -9.14 27.48
C ALA A 456 -24.51 -8.56 28.24
N THR A 457 -24.92 -7.33 27.90
CA THR A 457 -26.15 -6.71 28.40
C THR A 457 -27.14 -6.60 27.26
N LEU A 458 -28.32 -7.22 27.39
CA LEU A 458 -29.39 -7.19 26.39
C LEU A 458 -30.62 -6.52 27.00
N LYS A 459 -31.10 -5.45 26.38
CA LYS A 459 -32.28 -4.70 26.82
C LYS A 459 -33.26 -4.49 25.67
N LYS A 460 -34.52 -4.88 25.86
CA LYS A 460 -35.59 -4.67 24.86
C LYS A 460 -35.28 -5.30 23.50
N CYS A 461 -34.49 -6.37 23.47
CA CYS A 461 -34.15 -7.08 22.23
C CYS A 461 -35.27 -8.05 21.85
N ARG A 462 -35.44 -8.28 20.54
CA ARG A 462 -36.48 -9.18 20.02
C ARG A 462 -35.92 -10.14 19.00
N THR A 463 -36.22 -11.42 19.14
CA THR A 463 -35.86 -12.45 18.17
C THR A 463 -37.10 -13.13 17.62
N GLU A 464 -37.08 -13.45 16.34
CA GLU A 464 -38.19 -14.11 15.63
C GLU A 464 -37.69 -15.12 14.62
N ARG A 465 -38.39 -16.24 14.45
CA ARG A 465 -38.14 -17.23 13.39
C ARG A 465 -36.67 -17.69 13.35
N CYS A 466 -36.07 -17.98 14.50
CA CYS A 466 -34.67 -18.43 14.64
C CYS A 466 -34.62 -19.95 14.82
N ALA A 467 -34.04 -20.68 13.87
CA ALA A 467 -34.18 -22.14 13.76
C ALA A 467 -33.58 -22.96 14.92
N ARG A 468 -32.57 -22.45 15.61
CA ARG A 468 -31.97 -23.10 16.80
C ARG A 468 -32.41 -22.48 18.12
N GLY A 469 -33.19 -21.39 18.08
CA GLY A 469 -33.68 -20.66 19.24
C GLY A 469 -33.33 -19.18 19.22
N GLY A 470 -34.14 -18.35 19.88
CA GLY A 470 -33.93 -16.91 19.93
C GLY A 470 -32.71 -16.47 20.73
N TYR A 471 -32.44 -17.13 21.86
CA TYR A 471 -31.33 -16.80 22.77
C TYR A 471 -30.67 -18.08 23.27
N GLU A 472 -29.35 -18.17 23.15
CA GLU A 472 -28.52 -19.25 23.69
C GLU A 472 -27.46 -18.65 24.62
N PHE A 473 -27.46 -19.13 25.87
CA PHE A 473 -26.54 -18.70 26.92
C PHE A 473 -25.86 -19.95 27.50
N ALA A 474 -24.65 -20.26 27.04
CA ALA A 474 -23.91 -21.42 27.54
C ALA A 474 -23.15 -21.06 28.83
N ASP A 475 -23.47 -21.74 29.93
CA ASP A 475 -22.81 -21.58 31.22
C ASP A 475 -21.36 -22.11 31.17
N ALA A 476 -20.42 -21.31 31.66
CA ALA A 476 -19.11 -21.81 32.08
C ALA A 476 -19.34 -22.77 33.26
N GLY A 477 -19.00 -24.04 33.09
CA GLY A 477 -19.31 -25.09 34.06
C GLY A 477 -18.93 -24.74 35.50
N GLY A 478 -19.89 -24.91 36.42
CA GLY A 478 -19.65 -25.10 37.86
C GLY A 478 -19.62 -23.84 38.74
N ASP A 479 -20.76 -23.17 38.91
CA ASP A 479 -21.34 -22.73 40.21
C ASP A 479 -22.43 -21.69 39.92
N GLN A 480 -23.70 -22.08 40.06
CA GLN A 480 -24.89 -21.23 39.91
C GLN A 480 -25.00 -20.10 40.97
N ALA A 481 -23.96 -19.87 41.77
CA ALA A 481 -23.93 -18.91 42.86
C ALA A 481 -23.27 -17.57 42.52
N SER A 482 -22.66 -17.38 41.33
CA SER A 482 -21.83 -16.19 41.04
C SER A 482 -22.45 -15.10 40.16
N GLY A 483 -23.65 -15.29 39.57
CA GLY A 483 -24.33 -14.23 38.80
C GLY A 483 -23.55 -13.72 37.58
N THR A 484 -22.73 -14.57 36.97
CA THR A 484 -21.72 -14.24 35.94
C THR A 484 -22.20 -14.39 34.48
N GLY A 485 -23.49 -14.61 34.25
CA GLY A 485 -24.10 -14.68 32.90
C GLY A 485 -24.51 -13.33 32.32
N PRO A 486 -25.03 -13.31 31.08
CA PRO A 486 -25.51 -12.08 30.45
C PRO A 486 -26.71 -11.47 31.19
N LEU A 487 -26.76 -10.14 31.26
CA LEU A 487 -27.89 -9.40 31.83
C LEU A 487 -28.97 -9.23 30.77
N VAL A 488 -30.15 -9.82 30.97
CA VAL A 488 -31.26 -9.77 30.01
C VAL A 488 -32.46 -9.06 30.64
N GLU A 489 -32.93 -7.97 30.03
CA GLU A 489 -34.06 -7.15 30.49
C GLU A 489 -35.05 -6.92 29.32
N ASP A 490 -36.34 -7.15 29.56
CA ASP A 490 -37.43 -6.90 28.59
C ASP A 490 -37.23 -7.53 27.18
N CYS A 491 -36.53 -8.67 27.08
CA CYS A 491 -36.27 -9.35 25.81
C CYS A 491 -37.34 -10.41 25.47
N THR A 492 -37.64 -10.60 24.18
CA THR A 492 -38.71 -11.50 23.72
C THR A 492 -38.27 -12.40 22.55
N SER A 493 -38.77 -13.65 22.51
CA SER A 493 -38.54 -14.64 21.45
C SER A 493 -39.83 -15.39 21.12
N ASP A 494 -40.14 -15.64 19.85
CA ASP A 494 -41.28 -16.46 19.42
C ASP A 494 -41.08 -17.97 19.63
N GLU A 495 -39.83 -18.44 19.60
CA GLU A 495 -39.43 -19.78 20.04
C GLU A 495 -38.66 -19.68 21.37
N SER A 496 -39.39 -19.79 22.48
CA SER A 496 -38.82 -19.78 23.83
C SER A 496 -38.76 -21.20 24.39
N ALA A 497 -37.70 -21.95 24.11
CA ALA A 497 -37.32 -23.07 24.96
C ALA A 497 -36.68 -22.51 26.25
N HIS A 498 -37.50 -22.36 27.29
CA HIS A 498 -37.13 -22.24 28.71
C HIS A 498 -36.22 -21.09 29.15
N VAL A 499 -36.77 -19.90 29.33
CA VAL A 499 -36.32 -19.01 30.43
C VAL A 499 -36.92 -19.55 31.73
N ARG A 500 -36.17 -20.34 32.52
CA ARG A 500 -36.62 -20.84 33.84
C ARG A 500 -36.19 -19.88 34.95
N THR A 501 -37.15 -19.24 35.60
CA THR A 501 -37.02 -18.66 36.95
C THR A 501 -37.12 -19.80 37.99
N PRO A 502 -36.30 -19.86 39.05
CA PRO A 502 -36.34 -20.97 39.99
C PRO A 502 -37.47 -20.80 41.01
N ALA A 503 -38.37 -21.79 41.08
CA ALA A 503 -39.23 -22.07 42.23
C ALA A 503 -39.39 -23.59 42.38
N PRO A 504 -39.54 -24.12 43.62
CA PRO A 504 -39.17 -25.50 43.93
C PRO A 504 -40.27 -26.55 43.67
N GLU A 505 -39.80 -27.76 43.41
CA GLU A 505 -40.40 -29.09 43.21
C GLU A 505 -41.68 -29.46 44.03
N PRO A 506 -42.52 -30.42 43.53
CA PRO A 506 -42.26 -31.85 43.78
C PRO A 506 -42.50 -32.83 42.63
N ALA A 507 -41.77 -33.95 42.76
CA ALA A 507 -41.66 -35.11 41.88
C ALA A 507 -42.94 -35.92 41.63
N VAL A 508 -43.02 -36.55 40.45
CA VAL A 508 -43.71 -37.83 40.24
C VAL A 508 -42.96 -38.67 39.18
N GLN A 509 -42.63 -39.90 39.57
CA GLN A 509 -42.09 -40.99 38.75
C GLN A 509 -43.18 -41.57 37.83
N THR A 510 -42.85 -42.05 36.62
CA THR A 510 -43.02 -43.47 36.26
C THR A 510 -42.45 -43.83 34.88
N ALA A 511 -42.10 -45.10 34.77
CA ALA A 511 -41.36 -45.80 33.72
C ALA A 511 -42.17 -46.17 32.46
N GLY A 512 -41.44 -46.60 31.42
CA GLY A 512 -41.83 -47.74 30.58
C GLY A 512 -41.71 -47.57 29.06
N GLN A 513 -40.66 -48.20 28.48
CA GLN A 513 -40.62 -49.10 27.30
C GLN A 513 -41.73 -48.95 26.21
N SER A 514 -41.55 -49.17 24.90
CA SER A 514 -40.49 -49.61 23.99
C SER A 514 -41.11 -49.70 22.58
N SER A 515 -40.26 -49.66 21.54
CA SER A 515 -40.42 -50.29 20.20
C SER A 515 -41.49 -49.80 19.20
N GLY A 516 -41.00 -49.33 18.05
CA GLY A 516 -41.31 -50.02 16.79
C GLY A 516 -41.63 -49.16 15.56
N LEU A 517 -40.78 -49.32 14.53
CA LEU A 517 -41.08 -49.40 13.08
C LEU A 517 -40.97 -48.14 12.20
N LEU A 518 -39.81 -48.07 11.52
CA LEU A 518 -39.60 -48.03 10.06
C LEU A 518 -40.50 -47.11 9.20
N GLY A 519 -39.87 -46.06 8.65
CA GLY A 519 -40.33 -45.30 7.48
C GLY A 519 -39.13 -44.69 6.75
N ALA A 520 -38.92 -45.10 5.50
CA ALA A 520 -37.74 -44.88 4.68
C ALA A 520 -37.57 -43.43 4.18
N ILE A 521 -36.31 -42.99 4.11
CA ILE A 521 -35.86 -41.72 3.52
C ILE A 521 -35.44 -41.98 2.05
N PRO A 522 -35.96 -41.23 1.05
CA PRO A 522 -35.37 -41.19 -0.30
C PRO A 522 -34.19 -40.21 -0.34
N GLY A 523 -33.09 -40.65 -0.95
CA GLY A 523 -31.79 -39.99 -0.94
C GLY A 523 -31.70 -38.65 -1.68
N GLN A 524 -30.90 -37.76 -1.09
CA GLN A 524 -30.36 -36.56 -1.72
C GLN A 524 -29.34 -36.94 -2.81
N ARG A 525 -29.52 -36.31 -3.97
CA ARG A 525 -28.57 -36.28 -5.08
C ARG A 525 -27.36 -35.44 -4.66
N VAL A 526 -26.18 -36.03 -4.79
CA VAL A 526 -24.89 -35.35 -4.79
C VAL A 526 -24.73 -34.68 -6.15
N THR A 527 -24.62 -33.36 -6.18
CA THR A 527 -24.10 -32.61 -7.33
C THR A 527 -22.60 -32.49 -7.16
N GLU A 528 -21.85 -33.19 -8.01
CA GLU A 528 -20.40 -33.03 -8.19
C GLU A 528 -20.12 -31.63 -8.75
N GLN A 529 -19.32 -30.83 -8.04
CA GLN A 529 -18.62 -29.67 -8.58
C GLN A 529 -17.17 -30.08 -8.85
N GLU A 530 -16.77 -30.03 -10.13
CA GLU A 530 -15.38 -30.21 -10.57
C GLU A 530 -14.51 -29.04 -10.08
N PRO A 531 -13.28 -29.29 -9.58
CA PRO A 531 -12.35 -28.23 -9.23
C PRO A 531 -11.70 -27.61 -10.48
N LEU A 532 -11.75 -26.27 -10.55
CA LEU A 532 -10.97 -25.47 -11.49
C LEU A 532 -9.48 -25.61 -11.15
N ILE A 533 -8.72 -26.21 -12.06
CA ILE A 533 -7.27 -26.36 -11.97
C ILE A 533 -6.64 -25.00 -12.33
N ALA A 534 -6.05 -24.34 -11.33
CA ALA A 534 -5.17 -23.19 -11.55
C ALA A 534 -3.93 -23.64 -12.32
N ALA A 535 -3.60 -22.92 -13.41
CA ALA A 535 -2.46 -23.21 -14.26
C ALA A 535 -1.15 -23.07 -13.48
N ALA A 536 -0.32 -24.12 -13.52
CA ALA A 536 1.00 -24.15 -12.91
C ALA A 536 1.98 -23.24 -13.64
N GLU A 537 2.72 -22.42 -12.90
CA GLU A 537 3.90 -21.71 -13.39
C GLU A 537 4.98 -22.70 -13.86
N PRO A 538 5.77 -22.36 -14.89
CA PRO A 538 6.74 -23.28 -15.47
C PRO A 538 7.84 -23.66 -14.46
N GLU A 539 8.01 -24.97 -14.23
CA GLU A 539 9.09 -25.53 -13.40
C GLU A 539 10.48 -25.09 -13.92
N ARG A 540 11.19 -24.34 -13.09
CA ARG A 540 12.60 -24.01 -13.32
C ARG A 540 13.45 -25.28 -13.15
N PRO A 541 14.45 -25.53 -14.00
CA PRO A 541 15.29 -26.72 -13.89
C PRO A 541 16.03 -26.77 -12.55
N ALA A 542 16.04 -27.95 -11.92
CA ALA A 542 16.67 -28.19 -10.62
C ALA A 542 18.17 -27.85 -10.66
N ARG A 543 18.57 -26.86 -9.86
CA ARG A 543 19.97 -26.42 -9.70
C ARG A 543 20.74 -27.42 -8.85
N THR A 544 22.06 -27.54 -9.06
CA THR A 544 22.90 -28.43 -8.24
C THR A 544 23.14 -27.83 -6.84
N SER A 545 23.29 -28.69 -5.83
CA SER A 545 23.59 -28.26 -4.45
C SER A 545 24.84 -27.40 -4.34
N GLU A 546 25.87 -27.70 -5.15
CA GLU A 546 27.11 -26.93 -5.23
C GLU A 546 26.88 -25.49 -5.73
N ALA A 547 25.96 -25.29 -6.67
CA ALA A 547 25.65 -23.95 -7.19
C ALA A 547 24.93 -23.09 -6.13
N VAL A 548 23.97 -23.66 -5.41
CA VAL A 548 23.23 -22.95 -4.34
C VAL A 548 24.12 -22.68 -3.12
N LEU A 549 25.02 -23.60 -2.78
CA LEU A 549 26.05 -23.36 -1.76
C LEU A 549 27.01 -22.23 -2.18
N GLY A 550 27.31 -22.09 -3.47
CA GLY A 550 28.06 -20.96 -4.00
C GLY A 550 27.35 -19.62 -3.78
N GLU A 551 26.02 -19.56 -3.90
CA GLU A 551 25.25 -18.34 -3.59
C GLU A 551 25.25 -18.00 -2.10
N LEU A 552 25.15 -19.03 -1.25
CA LEU A 552 25.32 -18.84 0.19
C LEU A 552 26.71 -18.24 0.50
N ASP A 553 27.75 -18.65 -0.24
CA ASP A 553 29.10 -18.13 -0.05
C ASP A 553 29.27 -16.67 -0.49
N LEU A 554 28.52 -16.24 -1.50
CA LEU A 554 28.48 -14.85 -1.97
C LEU A 554 27.83 -13.89 -0.97
N LEU A 555 26.99 -14.36 -0.04
CA LEU A 555 26.40 -13.49 0.98
C LEU A 555 27.50 -12.88 1.86
N VAL A 556 27.46 -11.57 2.09
CA VAL A 556 28.46 -10.90 2.95
C VAL A 556 28.35 -11.41 4.39
N GLY A 557 29.49 -11.69 5.02
CA GLY A 557 29.59 -12.11 6.41
C GLY A 557 29.01 -13.49 6.68
N LEU A 558 28.32 -13.64 7.83
CA LEU A 558 27.56 -14.84 8.22
C LEU A 558 28.40 -16.12 8.36
N ASP A 559 29.69 -16.04 8.66
CA ASP A 559 30.60 -17.20 8.71
C ASP A 559 30.17 -18.30 9.68
N SER A 560 29.53 -17.96 10.79
CA SER A 560 28.93 -18.94 11.71
C SER A 560 27.75 -19.67 11.04
N VAL A 561 26.84 -18.93 10.42
CA VAL A 561 25.66 -19.46 9.74
C VAL A 561 26.06 -20.35 8.55
N LYS A 562 27.00 -19.89 7.71
CA LYS A 562 27.53 -20.66 6.57
C LYS A 562 28.12 -21.99 7.01
N ARG A 563 28.89 -22.01 8.11
CA ARG A 563 29.45 -23.25 8.68
C ARG A 563 28.36 -24.19 9.18
N GLU A 564 27.33 -23.67 9.85
CA GLU A 564 26.22 -24.50 10.35
C GLU A 564 25.39 -25.10 9.21
N VAL A 565 25.08 -24.30 8.18
CA VAL A 565 24.35 -24.79 6.98
C VAL A 565 25.16 -25.85 6.24
N ARG A 566 26.47 -25.67 6.08
CA ARG A 566 27.37 -26.69 5.50
C ARG A 566 27.39 -27.96 6.34
N ALA A 567 27.54 -27.85 7.66
CA ALA A 567 27.54 -29.02 8.54
C ALA A 567 26.23 -29.82 8.46
N LEU A 568 25.08 -29.14 8.35
CA LEU A 568 23.78 -29.78 8.13
C LEU A 568 23.72 -30.46 6.75
N THR A 569 24.20 -29.79 5.72
CA THR A 569 24.26 -30.31 4.35
C THR A 569 25.13 -31.57 4.25
N ASP A 570 26.33 -31.54 4.83
CA ASP A 570 27.26 -32.67 4.87
C ASP A 570 26.66 -33.86 5.61
N MET A 571 25.97 -33.61 6.74
CA MET A 571 25.30 -34.65 7.51
C MET A 571 24.20 -35.35 6.69
N ILE A 572 23.42 -34.57 5.94
CA ILE A 572 22.36 -35.08 5.06
C ILE A 572 22.95 -35.91 3.92
N GLU A 573 23.99 -35.41 3.26
CA GLU A 573 24.63 -36.10 2.15
C GLU A 573 25.29 -37.41 2.59
N VAL A 574 25.97 -37.42 3.74
CA VAL A 574 26.52 -38.65 4.34
C VAL A 574 25.39 -39.61 4.74
N GLY A 575 24.29 -39.11 5.30
CA GLY A 575 23.11 -39.91 5.63
C GLY A 575 22.52 -40.62 4.40
N ARG A 576 22.40 -39.91 3.28
CA ARG A 576 21.92 -40.43 2.01
C ARG A 576 22.83 -41.52 1.45
N ARG A 577 24.16 -41.29 1.45
CA ARG A 577 25.16 -42.29 1.04
C ARG A 577 25.08 -43.56 1.90
N ARG A 578 24.83 -43.42 3.20
CA ARG A 578 24.62 -44.57 4.10
C ARG A 578 23.36 -45.35 3.74
N GLN A 579 22.24 -44.68 3.48
CA GLN A 579 20.99 -45.33 3.06
C GLN A 579 21.15 -46.07 1.73
N GLN A 580 21.85 -45.47 0.75
CA GLN A 580 22.16 -46.12 -0.53
C GLN A 580 23.05 -47.36 -0.36
N ALA A 581 23.92 -47.36 0.65
CA ALA A 581 24.72 -48.52 1.03
C ALA A 581 23.96 -49.54 1.91
N GLY A 582 22.65 -49.37 2.12
CA GLY A 582 21.82 -50.24 2.97
C GLY A 582 22.11 -50.12 4.47
N LEU A 583 22.86 -49.10 4.90
CA LEU A 583 23.18 -48.83 6.29
C LEU A 583 22.12 -47.94 6.93
N LYS A 584 21.87 -48.16 8.23
CA LYS A 584 21.03 -47.24 9.01
C LYS A 584 21.69 -45.85 9.04
N ALA A 585 20.97 -44.85 8.57
CA ALA A 585 21.28 -43.44 8.78
C ALA A 585 20.59 -42.96 10.06
N ALA A 586 21.25 -42.07 10.80
CA ALA A 586 20.60 -41.39 11.91
C ALA A 586 19.46 -40.51 11.35
N SER A 587 18.29 -40.54 11.98
CA SER A 587 17.17 -39.66 11.62
C SER A 587 17.56 -38.23 11.96
N ALA A 588 17.93 -37.44 10.96
CA ALA A 588 18.21 -36.02 11.14
C ALA A 588 16.88 -35.30 11.39
N ARG A 589 16.71 -34.72 12.57
CA ARG A 589 15.67 -33.71 12.80
C ARG A 589 16.04 -32.49 11.94
N ARG A 590 15.11 -32.00 11.12
CA ARG A 590 15.41 -31.01 10.06
C ARG A 590 14.90 -29.60 10.36
N HIS A 591 14.06 -29.45 11.38
CA HIS A 591 13.52 -28.15 11.78
C HIS A 591 14.59 -27.31 12.49
N LEU A 592 14.68 -26.02 12.16
CA LEU A 592 15.72 -25.10 12.66
C LEU A 592 15.12 -23.89 13.39
N VAL A 593 15.86 -23.35 14.35
CA VAL A 593 15.55 -22.06 14.98
C VAL A 593 16.54 -21.03 14.47
N PHE A 594 16.07 -19.91 13.91
CA PHE A 594 16.91 -18.79 13.51
C PHE A 594 16.76 -17.65 14.51
N THR A 595 17.86 -17.24 15.13
CA THR A 595 17.86 -16.11 16.08
C THR A 595 18.74 -14.99 15.57
N GLY A 596 18.37 -13.74 15.83
CA GLY A 596 19.22 -12.59 15.54
C GLY A 596 18.42 -11.32 15.24
N SER A 597 19.10 -10.19 15.27
CA SER A 597 18.51 -8.86 15.05
C SER A 597 17.86 -8.71 13.66
N PRO A 598 17.01 -7.69 13.43
CA PRO A 598 16.45 -7.41 12.11
C PRO A 598 17.53 -7.21 11.05
N GLY A 599 17.24 -7.56 9.79
CA GLY A 599 18.14 -7.27 8.66
C GLY A 599 19.44 -8.07 8.61
N THR A 600 19.55 -9.16 9.37
CA THR A 600 20.72 -10.07 9.38
C THR A 600 20.66 -11.20 8.32
N GLY A 601 19.62 -11.24 7.48
CA GLY A 601 19.53 -12.18 6.35
C GLY A 601 18.85 -13.53 6.64
N LYS A 602 18.09 -13.66 7.74
CA LYS A 602 17.38 -14.89 8.15
C LYS A 602 16.52 -15.51 7.04
N THR A 603 15.61 -14.73 6.45
CA THR A 603 14.70 -15.19 5.38
C THR A 603 15.46 -15.58 4.11
N THR A 604 16.52 -14.83 3.76
CA THR A 604 17.38 -15.15 2.60
C THR A 604 18.06 -16.51 2.76
N VAL A 605 18.66 -16.77 3.94
CA VAL A 605 19.30 -18.06 4.22
C VAL A 605 18.28 -19.19 4.30
N ALA A 606 17.08 -18.95 4.80
CA ALA A 606 16.00 -19.95 4.83
C ALA A 606 15.60 -20.42 3.43
N ARG A 607 15.51 -19.48 2.47
CA ARG A 607 15.24 -19.77 1.06
C ARG A 607 16.33 -20.65 0.44
N LEU A 608 17.60 -20.23 0.57
CA LEU A 608 18.74 -20.98 0.05
C LEU A 608 18.83 -22.38 0.68
N TYR A 609 18.52 -22.51 1.97
CA TYR A 609 18.48 -23.80 2.64
C TYR A 609 17.42 -24.74 2.04
N GLY A 610 16.22 -24.24 1.74
CA GLY A 610 15.17 -25.00 1.04
C GLY A 610 15.62 -25.51 -0.32
N GLU A 611 16.26 -24.65 -1.12
CA GLU A 611 16.81 -25.00 -2.43
C GLU A 611 17.93 -26.05 -2.33
N ILE A 612 18.84 -25.92 -1.36
CA ILE A 612 19.87 -26.93 -1.09
C ILE A 612 19.21 -28.29 -0.79
N LEU A 613 18.19 -28.32 0.08
CA LEU A 613 17.52 -29.56 0.41
C LEU A 613 16.78 -30.20 -0.77
N ALA A 614 16.16 -29.40 -1.63
CA ALA A 614 15.54 -29.91 -2.86
C ALA A 614 16.58 -30.50 -3.82
N SER A 615 17.70 -29.82 -4.02
CA SER A 615 18.79 -30.31 -4.89
C SER A 615 19.42 -31.63 -4.39
N LEU A 616 19.39 -31.88 -3.08
CA LEU A 616 19.85 -33.12 -2.46
C LEU A 616 18.79 -34.23 -2.46
N GLY A 617 17.59 -33.96 -2.98
CA GLY A 617 16.46 -34.89 -3.01
C GLY A 617 15.84 -35.13 -1.63
N VAL A 618 16.03 -34.20 -0.70
CA VAL A 618 15.39 -34.24 0.63
C VAL A 618 13.99 -33.68 0.59
N LEU A 619 13.80 -32.58 -0.12
CA LEU A 619 12.52 -31.92 -0.34
C LEU A 619 12.13 -32.06 -1.81
N GLU A 620 10.83 -32.09 -2.10
CA GLU A 620 10.34 -32.24 -3.47
C GLU A 620 10.57 -30.98 -4.32
N LYS A 621 10.38 -29.79 -3.73
CA LYS A 621 10.40 -28.49 -4.43
C LYS A 621 11.36 -27.47 -3.81
N GLY A 622 11.48 -27.44 -2.48
CA GLY A 622 12.39 -26.54 -1.76
C GLY A 622 11.93 -25.08 -1.69
N HIS A 623 10.69 -24.77 -2.08
CA HIS A 623 10.14 -23.41 -2.01
C HIS A 623 9.96 -22.95 -0.56
N LEU A 624 10.06 -21.64 -0.34
CA LEU A 624 9.85 -21.01 0.96
C LEU A 624 8.42 -20.47 1.05
N VAL A 625 7.68 -20.86 2.09
CA VAL A 625 6.41 -20.26 2.50
C VAL A 625 6.67 -19.48 3.78
N GLU A 626 6.62 -18.16 3.69
CA GLU A 626 6.81 -17.25 4.81
C GLU A 626 5.45 -16.90 5.43
N VAL A 627 5.35 -17.00 6.75
CA VAL A 627 4.14 -16.76 7.54
C VAL A 627 4.49 -16.09 8.86
N SER A 628 3.51 -15.45 9.46
CA SER A 628 3.61 -14.79 10.76
C SER A 628 2.44 -15.22 11.66
N ARG A 629 2.32 -14.60 12.84
CA ARG A 629 1.20 -14.85 13.75
C ARG A 629 -0.17 -14.67 13.07
N VAL A 630 -0.32 -13.64 12.24
CA VAL A 630 -1.62 -13.30 11.63
C VAL A 630 -2.10 -14.36 10.63
N ASP A 631 -1.14 -15.05 10.00
CA ASP A 631 -1.40 -16.10 9.02
C ASP A 631 -1.75 -17.44 9.69
N LEU A 632 -1.17 -17.71 10.85
CA LEU A 632 -1.32 -18.99 11.55
C LEU A 632 -2.47 -19.02 12.55
N VAL A 633 -2.74 -17.89 13.21
CA VAL A 633 -3.74 -17.81 14.29
C VAL A 633 -5.07 -17.35 13.71
N GLY A 634 -6.07 -18.22 13.82
CA GLY A 634 -7.44 -17.92 13.46
C GLY A 634 -8.15 -17.15 14.57
N GLU A 635 -9.22 -16.46 14.18
CA GLU A 635 -9.93 -15.56 15.08
C GLU A 635 -11.14 -16.24 15.77
N HIS A 636 -11.53 -17.42 15.28
CA HIS A 636 -12.59 -18.28 15.82
C HIS A 636 -12.01 -19.55 16.46
N ILE A 637 -12.72 -20.12 17.44
CA ILE A 637 -12.36 -21.41 18.07
C ILE A 637 -12.28 -22.51 16.98
N GLY A 638 -11.15 -23.23 16.91
CA GLY A 638 -10.91 -24.28 15.90
C GLY A 638 -10.41 -23.77 14.53
N SER A 639 -10.50 -22.47 14.26
CA SER A 639 -9.99 -21.90 12.99
C SER A 639 -8.46 -21.80 12.95
N THR A 640 -7.81 -21.70 14.12
CA THR A 640 -6.35 -21.68 14.24
C THR A 640 -5.72 -22.98 13.76
N ALA A 641 -6.29 -24.12 14.15
CA ALA A 641 -5.83 -25.42 13.66
C ALA A 641 -5.94 -25.51 12.12
N ILE A 642 -7.02 -25.00 11.54
CA ILE A 642 -7.23 -24.99 10.09
C ILE A 642 -6.20 -24.09 9.39
N ARG A 643 -6.02 -22.85 9.83
CA ARG A 643 -5.04 -21.93 9.23
C ARG A 643 -3.60 -22.43 9.35
N THR A 644 -3.24 -22.97 10.51
CA THR A 644 -1.93 -23.60 10.72
C THR A 644 -1.74 -24.79 9.78
N GLN A 645 -2.78 -25.61 9.59
CA GLN A 645 -2.77 -26.73 8.64
C GLN A 645 -2.60 -26.26 7.19
N GLU A 646 -3.36 -25.25 6.76
CA GLU A 646 -3.27 -24.70 5.41
C GLU A 646 -1.89 -24.11 5.10
N ALA A 647 -1.32 -23.34 6.04
CA ALA A 647 0.04 -22.83 5.91
C ALA A 647 1.07 -23.96 5.80
N PHE A 648 0.91 -25.01 6.61
CA PHE A 648 1.78 -26.18 6.57
C PHE A 648 1.62 -26.97 5.26
N ASP A 649 0.41 -27.12 4.75
CA ASP A 649 0.11 -27.82 3.51
C ASP A 649 0.65 -27.06 2.30
N LYS A 650 0.59 -25.72 2.30
CA LYS A 650 1.25 -24.88 1.30
C LYS A 650 2.77 -25.10 1.27
N ALA A 651 3.37 -25.39 2.43
CA ALA A 651 4.80 -25.65 2.57
C ALA A 651 5.20 -27.11 2.27
N ARG A 652 4.27 -28.01 1.91
CA ARG A 652 4.60 -29.40 1.55
C ARG A 652 5.58 -29.47 0.39
N GLY A 653 6.66 -30.22 0.61
CA GLY A 653 7.79 -30.32 -0.31
C GLY A 653 8.76 -29.14 -0.22
N GLY A 654 8.60 -28.24 0.76
CA GLY A 654 9.38 -27.01 0.92
C GLY A 654 9.68 -26.66 2.38
N VAL A 655 9.89 -25.37 2.64
CA VAL A 655 10.21 -24.79 3.94
C VAL A 655 9.07 -23.89 4.41
N LEU A 656 8.50 -24.17 5.59
CA LEU A 656 7.62 -23.25 6.31
C LEU A 656 8.48 -22.36 7.21
N PHE A 657 8.56 -21.07 6.89
CA PHE A 657 9.30 -20.09 7.66
C PHE A 657 8.33 -19.21 8.46
N ILE A 658 8.41 -19.29 9.78
CA ILE A 658 7.57 -18.54 10.71
C ILE A 658 8.39 -17.39 11.28
N ASP A 659 8.13 -16.18 10.81
CA ASP A 659 8.81 -14.98 11.32
C ASP A 659 8.19 -14.51 12.65
N GLU A 660 9.03 -13.92 13.48
CA GLU A 660 8.72 -13.50 14.86
C GLU A 660 7.90 -14.54 15.64
N ALA A 661 8.34 -15.81 15.61
CA ALA A 661 7.58 -16.94 16.16
C ALA A 661 7.26 -16.81 17.66
N TYR A 662 8.06 -16.05 18.42
CA TYR A 662 7.78 -15.72 19.81
C TYR A 662 6.43 -14.99 19.99
N ALA A 663 5.95 -14.29 18.96
CA ALA A 663 4.66 -13.64 18.96
C ALA A 663 3.51 -14.64 19.11
N LEU A 664 3.69 -15.93 18.80
CA LEU A 664 2.71 -16.99 19.05
C LEU A 664 2.46 -17.21 20.55
N SER A 665 3.41 -16.87 21.43
CA SER A 665 3.32 -17.04 22.89
C SER A 665 3.70 -15.77 23.68
N PRO A 666 2.89 -14.69 23.65
CA PRO A 666 3.13 -13.46 24.41
C PRO A 666 3.02 -13.63 25.94
N GLU A 667 3.82 -12.86 26.71
CA GLU A 667 3.95 -12.96 28.18
C GLU A 667 2.64 -12.73 28.96
N ASP A 668 1.79 -11.81 28.51
CA ASP A 668 0.57 -11.40 29.24
C ASP A 668 -0.70 -12.13 28.80
N SER A 669 -0.57 -13.15 27.94
CA SER A 669 -1.74 -13.78 27.31
C SER A 669 -2.03 -15.17 27.89
N GLY A 670 -3.02 -15.25 28.77
CA GLY A 670 -3.74 -16.50 29.06
C GLY A 670 -4.66 -16.94 27.90
N ARG A 671 -4.21 -16.82 26.64
CA ARG A 671 -5.00 -17.10 25.42
C ARG A 671 -4.62 -18.45 24.81
N ASP A 672 -5.59 -19.35 24.65
CA ASP A 672 -5.37 -20.71 24.13
C ASP A 672 -5.03 -20.80 22.63
N PHE A 673 -5.33 -19.77 21.81
CA PHE A 673 -5.17 -19.86 20.34
C PHE A 673 -3.72 -19.88 19.85
N GLY A 674 -2.83 -19.09 20.47
CA GLY A 674 -1.39 -19.15 20.13
C GLY A 674 -0.81 -20.52 20.49
N ARG A 675 -1.29 -21.09 21.59
CA ARG A 675 -0.97 -22.44 22.02
C ARG A 675 -1.58 -23.51 21.10
N GLU A 676 -2.80 -23.32 20.62
CA GLU A 676 -3.47 -24.18 19.63
C GLU A 676 -2.69 -24.21 18.31
N ALA A 677 -2.18 -23.07 17.84
CA ALA A 677 -1.29 -23.00 16.67
C ALA A 677 0.00 -23.78 16.91
N ILE A 678 0.62 -23.59 18.08
CA ILE A 678 1.84 -24.30 18.48
C ILE A 678 1.58 -25.82 18.56
N ASP A 679 0.50 -26.25 19.20
CA ASP A 679 0.16 -27.67 19.37
C ASP A 679 -0.15 -28.32 18.03
N THR A 680 -0.89 -27.62 17.16
CA THR A 680 -1.17 -28.07 15.79
C THR A 680 0.13 -28.18 14.98
N LEU A 681 0.99 -27.17 15.04
CA LEU A 681 2.28 -27.16 14.36
C LEU A 681 3.18 -28.31 14.85
N VAL A 682 3.27 -28.53 16.16
CA VAL A 682 4.04 -29.61 16.79
C VAL A 682 3.56 -30.99 16.33
N LYS A 683 2.23 -31.17 16.18
CA LYS A 683 1.63 -32.39 15.64
C LYS A 683 2.01 -32.58 14.16
N LEU A 684 1.88 -31.54 13.34
CA LEU A 684 2.20 -31.61 11.90
C LEU A 684 3.68 -31.83 11.63
N MET A 685 4.56 -31.23 12.42
CA MET A 685 6.00 -31.49 12.40
C MET A 685 6.33 -32.96 12.66
N GLU A 686 5.55 -33.66 13.50
CA GLU A 686 5.75 -35.08 13.78
C GLU A 686 5.21 -35.96 12.63
N ASP A 687 3.98 -35.69 12.20
CA ASP A 687 3.26 -36.48 11.18
C ASP A 687 3.90 -36.34 9.79
N HIS A 688 4.56 -35.20 9.51
CA HIS A 688 5.10 -34.85 8.20
C HIS A 688 6.57 -34.45 8.21
N ARG A 689 7.37 -35.02 9.13
CA ARG A 689 8.81 -34.71 9.32
C ARG A 689 9.72 -34.90 8.09
N GLU A 690 9.26 -35.65 7.09
CA GLU A 690 10.00 -35.93 5.85
C GLU A 690 9.55 -35.05 4.67
N ALA A 691 8.38 -34.40 4.79
CA ALA A 691 7.76 -33.62 3.71
C ALA A 691 7.91 -32.11 3.87
N VAL A 692 8.14 -31.61 5.08
CA VAL A 692 8.25 -30.16 5.37
C VAL A 692 9.40 -29.89 6.33
N VAL A 693 10.21 -28.89 6.02
CA VAL A 693 11.13 -28.28 6.99
C VAL A 693 10.46 -27.04 7.59
N VAL A 694 10.54 -26.90 8.91
CA VAL A 694 9.96 -25.76 9.63
C VAL A 694 11.12 -24.97 10.21
N ILE A 695 11.14 -23.67 9.94
CA ILE A 695 12.10 -22.72 10.49
C ILE A 695 11.32 -21.68 11.28
N VAL A 696 11.61 -21.54 12.57
CA VAL A 696 11.06 -20.47 13.41
C VAL A 696 12.12 -19.40 13.60
N ALA A 697 11.78 -18.14 13.34
CA ALA A 697 12.71 -17.02 13.40
C ALA A 697 12.26 -15.95 14.41
N GLY A 698 13.24 -15.20 14.95
CA GLY A 698 12.96 -14.06 15.82
C GLY A 698 14.20 -13.50 16.50
N TYR A 699 13.99 -12.55 17.42
CA TYR A 699 15.05 -11.98 18.24
C TYR A 699 15.58 -12.97 19.26
N THR A 700 16.87 -12.88 19.58
CA THR A 700 17.58 -13.90 20.35
C THR A 700 16.98 -14.13 21.73
N ALA A 701 16.74 -13.07 22.51
CA ALA A 701 16.22 -13.20 23.87
C ALA A 701 14.77 -13.71 23.90
N GLU A 702 13.96 -13.22 22.96
CA GLU A 702 12.55 -13.56 22.81
C GLU A 702 12.37 -15.01 22.37
N MET A 703 13.24 -15.50 21.48
CA MET A 703 13.25 -16.89 21.04
C MET A 703 13.75 -17.85 22.12
N GLU A 704 14.77 -17.47 22.90
CA GLU A 704 15.19 -18.24 24.07
C GLU A 704 14.04 -18.42 25.07
N ARG A 705 13.31 -17.33 25.34
CA ARG A 705 12.11 -17.35 26.18
C ARG A 705 11.02 -18.22 25.56
N PHE A 706 10.69 -18.03 24.29
CA PHE A 706 9.67 -18.80 23.56
C PHE A 706 9.90 -20.31 23.64
N LEU A 707 11.16 -20.74 23.44
CA LEU A 707 11.55 -22.14 23.52
C LEU A 707 11.49 -22.68 24.95
N SER A 708 11.83 -21.87 25.95
CA SER A 708 11.75 -22.27 27.36
C SER A 708 10.32 -22.53 27.84
N VAL A 709 9.36 -21.75 27.33
CA VAL A 709 7.92 -21.87 27.65
C VAL A 709 7.27 -23.04 26.91
N ASN A 710 7.80 -23.42 25.75
CA ASN A 710 7.24 -24.45 24.87
C ASN A 710 8.20 -25.63 24.67
N PRO A 711 8.37 -26.52 25.65
CA PRO A 711 9.31 -27.65 25.55
C PRO A 711 8.96 -28.63 24.41
N GLY A 712 7.67 -28.73 24.04
CA GLY A 712 7.21 -29.52 22.89
C GLY A 712 7.79 -29.03 21.56
N VAL A 713 7.84 -27.72 21.38
CA VAL A 713 8.50 -27.03 20.25
C VAL A 713 10.00 -27.28 20.34
N ALA A 714 10.64 -26.89 21.44
CA ALA A 714 12.09 -27.00 21.62
C ALA A 714 12.64 -28.41 21.34
N SER A 715 11.92 -29.46 21.71
CA SER A 715 12.32 -30.86 21.48
C SER A 715 12.37 -31.28 20.00
N ARG A 716 11.64 -30.59 19.11
CA ARG A 716 11.48 -30.92 17.69
C ARG A 716 12.45 -30.18 16.78
N PHE A 717 12.96 -29.05 17.24
CA PHE A 717 14.03 -28.33 16.54
C PHE A 717 15.39 -28.98 16.82
N SER A 718 16.19 -29.14 15.78
CA SER A 718 17.47 -29.85 15.87
C SER A 718 18.60 -28.96 16.35
N ARG A 719 18.58 -27.70 15.92
CA ARG A 719 19.62 -26.70 16.18
C ARG A 719 19.05 -25.29 16.15
N THR A 720 19.71 -24.41 16.90
CA THR A 720 19.55 -22.96 16.82
C THR A 720 20.74 -22.38 16.07
N ILE A 721 20.47 -21.55 15.06
CA ILE A 721 21.46 -20.82 14.27
C ILE A 721 21.33 -19.33 14.63
N THR A 722 22.40 -18.78 15.21
CA THR A 722 22.46 -17.38 15.60
C THR A 722 23.09 -16.54 14.48
N PHE A 723 22.33 -15.57 14.02
CA PHE A 723 22.70 -14.53 13.07
C PHE A 723 23.18 -13.31 13.86
N ASN A 724 24.49 -13.14 13.92
CA ASN A 724 25.11 -12.01 14.61
C ASN A 724 24.94 -10.72 13.79
N ASP A 725 24.97 -9.59 14.48
CA ASP A 725 25.01 -8.29 13.82
C ASP A 725 26.25 -8.15 12.94
N TYR A 726 26.10 -7.46 11.81
CA TYR A 726 27.21 -7.20 10.91
C TYR A 726 28.24 -6.25 11.53
N GLY A 727 29.53 -6.59 11.36
CA GLY A 727 30.67 -5.70 11.60
C GLY A 727 30.66 -4.48 10.67
N ALA A 728 31.42 -3.44 11.01
CA ALA A 728 31.51 -2.24 10.16
C ALA A 728 32.05 -2.58 8.76
N GLU A 729 33.02 -3.50 8.71
CA GLU A 729 33.63 -4.01 7.49
C GLU A 729 32.66 -4.89 6.67
N GLU A 730 31.69 -5.52 7.32
CA GLU A 730 30.64 -6.28 6.64
C GLU A 730 29.56 -5.34 6.08
N LEU A 731 29.18 -4.31 6.83
CA LEU A 731 28.25 -3.27 6.38
C LEU A 731 28.83 -2.48 5.20
N LEU A 732 30.13 -2.14 5.23
CA LEU A 732 30.84 -1.54 4.10
C LEU A 732 30.71 -2.42 2.85
N ARG A 733 31.00 -3.73 2.95
CA ARG A 733 30.90 -4.65 1.81
C ARG A 733 29.47 -4.73 1.25
N ILE A 734 28.44 -4.59 2.09
CA ILE A 734 27.04 -4.52 1.64
C ILE A 734 26.76 -3.21 0.89
N VAL A 735 27.37 -2.09 1.30
CA VAL A 735 27.31 -0.80 0.57
C VAL A 735 28.05 -0.89 -0.75
N GLU A 736 29.25 -1.48 -0.78
CA GLU A 736 30.03 -1.70 -2.01
C GLU A 736 29.25 -2.55 -3.02
N GLN A 737 28.62 -3.64 -2.56
CA GLN A 737 27.80 -4.49 -3.43
C GLN A 737 26.62 -3.72 -4.03
N GLN A 738 25.97 -2.85 -3.26
CA GLN A 738 24.88 -2.01 -3.76
C GLN A 738 25.37 -0.92 -4.71
N ALA A 739 26.52 -0.32 -4.42
CA ALA A 739 27.13 0.65 -5.30
C ALA A 739 27.43 0.01 -6.65
N ASP A 740 28.08 -1.16 -6.67
CA ASP A 740 28.37 -1.91 -7.90
C ASP A 740 27.08 -2.28 -8.68
N GLU A 741 26.03 -2.72 -7.97
CA GLU A 741 24.73 -3.09 -8.58
C GLU A 741 24.05 -1.88 -9.27
N HIS A 742 24.25 -0.68 -8.73
CA HIS A 742 23.65 0.56 -9.25
C HIS A 742 24.66 1.41 -10.05
N GLU A 743 25.78 0.82 -10.48
CA GLU A 743 26.84 1.47 -11.28
C GLU A 743 27.55 2.66 -10.58
N TYR A 744 27.53 2.70 -9.25
CA TYR A 744 28.31 3.61 -8.42
C TYR A 744 29.63 2.97 -7.96
N ARG A 745 30.60 3.81 -7.60
CA ARG A 745 31.90 3.41 -7.02
C ARG A 745 32.23 4.31 -5.84
N LEU A 746 32.87 3.76 -4.80
CA LEU A 746 33.34 4.56 -3.68
C LEU A 746 34.62 5.33 -4.08
N ALA A 747 34.62 6.63 -3.84
CA ALA A 747 35.80 7.48 -4.04
C ALA A 747 36.90 7.15 -3.01
N PRO A 748 38.18 7.48 -3.30
CA PRO A 748 39.26 7.27 -2.35
C PRO A 748 38.98 7.90 -0.97
N GLY A 749 38.95 7.08 0.09
CA GLY A 749 38.71 7.51 1.47
C GLY A 749 37.24 7.46 1.92
N ALA A 750 36.28 7.22 1.02
CA ALA A 750 34.87 7.04 1.37
C ALA A 750 34.64 5.71 2.12
N ASP A 751 35.38 4.67 1.75
CA ASP A 751 35.44 3.38 2.43
C ASP A 751 35.83 3.50 3.92
N GLN A 752 36.89 4.26 4.21
CA GLN A 752 37.33 4.51 5.59
C GLN A 752 36.32 5.34 6.37
N ALA A 753 35.68 6.33 5.73
CA ALA A 753 34.65 7.14 6.35
C ALA A 753 33.38 6.32 6.67
N LEU A 754 32.97 5.42 5.77
CA LEU A 754 31.88 4.47 5.99
C LEU A 754 32.17 3.54 7.17
N ILE A 755 33.39 3.02 7.29
CA ILE A 755 33.79 2.19 8.43
C ILE A 755 33.65 2.96 9.75
N GLU A 756 34.17 4.20 9.82
CA GLU A 756 34.07 5.00 11.04
C GLU A 756 32.62 5.41 11.35
N TYR A 757 31.82 5.71 10.32
CA TYR A 757 30.39 5.94 10.45
C TYR A 757 29.67 4.73 11.05
N PHE A 758 29.88 3.53 10.50
CA PHE A 758 29.24 2.31 11.02
C PHE A 758 29.76 1.88 12.39
N LYS A 759 30.98 2.27 12.78
CA LYS A 759 31.48 2.09 14.16
C LYS A 759 30.81 3.04 15.15
N ALA A 760 30.45 4.24 14.70
CA ALA A 760 29.82 5.25 15.53
C ALA A 760 28.32 4.99 15.76
N ILE A 761 27.65 4.25 14.87
CA ILE A 761 26.24 3.89 15.04
C ILE A 761 26.05 2.93 16.22
N PRO A 762 25.16 3.23 17.20
CA PRO A 762 24.85 2.33 18.29
C PRO A 762 24.21 1.03 17.81
N LYS A 763 24.87 -0.10 18.03
CA LYS A 763 24.35 -1.44 17.73
C LYS A 763 23.47 -1.96 18.86
N GLY A 764 22.32 -1.31 19.05
CA GLY A 764 21.30 -1.74 20.01
C GLY A 764 20.47 -2.93 19.49
N PRO A 765 19.54 -3.47 20.32
CA PRO A 765 18.71 -4.64 19.97
C PRO A 765 17.85 -4.47 18.71
N ALA A 766 17.56 -3.23 18.30
CA ALA A 766 16.78 -2.89 17.12
C ALA A 766 17.64 -2.45 15.91
N PHE A 767 18.95 -2.67 15.94
CA PHE A 767 19.83 -2.27 14.85
C PHE A 767 19.47 -3.00 13.55
N GLY A 768 19.27 -2.23 12.47
CA GLY A 768 18.72 -2.72 11.20
C GLY A 768 19.69 -3.51 10.32
N ASN A 769 20.97 -3.62 10.69
CA ASN A 769 21.98 -4.42 9.98
C ASN A 769 22.04 -4.14 8.47
N GLY A 770 21.79 -5.13 7.61
CA GLY A 770 21.81 -4.94 6.16
C GLY A 770 20.80 -3.90 5.67
N ARG A 771 19.69 -3.69 6.41
CA ARG A 771 18.75 -2.59 6.14
C ARG A 771 19.42 -1.23 6.38
N THR A 772 20.20 -1.10 7.46
CA THR A 772 20.96 0.13 7.74
C THR A 772 22.01 0.38 6.66
N ALA A 773 22.73 -0.65 6.18
CA ALA A 773 23.67 -0.48 5.08
C ALA A 773 22.99 0.01 3.78
N ARG A 774 21.80 -0.54 3.43
CA ARG A 774 20.97 -0.05 2.31
C ARG A 774 20.56 1.40 2.48
N GLN A 775 20.01 1.75 3.64
CA GLN A 775 19.60 3.12 3.94
C GLN A 775 20.78 4.11 3.89
N THR A 776 21.97 3.71 4.35
CA THR A 776 23.17 4.54 4.23
C THR A 776 23.55 4.75 2.77
N PHE A 777 23.52 3.71 1.94
CA PHE A 777 23.80 3.83 0.50
C PHE A 777 22.78 4.74 -0.20
N GLU A 778 21.49 4.54 0.04
CA GLU A 778 20.41 5.37 -0.50
C GLU A 778 20.59 6.85 -0.11
N ALA A 779 20.93 7.13 1.15
CA ALA A 779 21.21 8.48 1.62
C ALA A 779 22.47 9.08 0.99
N MET A 780 23.49 8.26 0.73
CA MET A 780 24.68 8.69 -0.02
C MET A 780 24.35 9.05 -1.46
N VAL A 781 23.50 8.27 -2.12
CA VAL A 781 23.03 8.56 -3.49
C VAL A 781 22.21 9.85 -3.52
N GLU A 782 21.35 10.08 -2.53
CA GLU A 782 20.55 11.31 -2.43
C GLU A 782 21.44 12.55 -2.27
N ARG A 783 22.42 12.49 -1.36
CA ARG A 783 23.38 13.59 -1.13
C ARG A 783 24.30 13.81 -2.35
N HIS A 784 24.77 12.73 -2.97
CA HIS A 784 25.53 12.75 -4.21
C HIS A 784 24.75 13.48 -5.32
N ALA A 785 23.47 13.14 -5.52
CA ALA A 785 22.61 13.80 -6.50
C ALA A 785 22.48 15.31 -6.23
N GLY A 786 22.32 15.70 -4.96
CA GLY A 786 22.31 17.11 -4.55
C GLY A 786 23.61 17.85 -4.86
N ARG A 787 24.77 17.22 -4.64
CA ARG A 787 26.09 17.78 -4.92
C ARG A 787 26.38 17.88 -6.42
N VAL A 788 26.12 16.82 -7.17
CA VAL A 788 26.34 16.77 -8.62
C VAL A 788 25.45 17.77 -9.36
N ALA A 789 24.22 17.99 -8.88
CA ALA A 789 23.32 18.99 -9.45
C ALA A 789 23.86 20.44 -9.38
N GLN A 790 24.87 20.71 -8.54
CA GLN A 790 25.50 22.03 -8.41
C GLN A 790 26.74 22.21 -9.29
N LEU A 791 27.18 21.18 -10.02
CA LEU A 791 28.36 21.24 -10.91
C LEU A 791 27.96 21.79 -12.28
N ALA A 792 28.74 22.75 -12.80
CA ALA A 792 28.49 23.37 -14.10
C ALA A 792 28.84 22.46 -15.31
N GLU A 793 29.81 21.55 -15.13
CA GLU A 793 30.15 20.49 -16.09
C GLU A 793 30.40 19.21 -15.29
N THR A 794 29.80 18.10 -15.71
CA THR A 794 29.90 16.80 -15.02
C THR A 794 30.69 15.80 -15.84
N SER A 795 31.70 15.19 -15.24
CA SER A 795 32.40 14.03 -15.80
C SER A 795 31.69 12.73 -15.44
N THR A 796 32.03 11.64 -16.14
CA THR A 796 31.56 10.28 -15.79
C THR A 796 31.96 9.89 -14.36
N ASP A 797 33.10 10.38 -13.88
CA ASP A 797 33.53 10.14 -12.50
C ASP A 797 32.64 10.90 -11.50
N ASP A 798 32.23 12.14 -11.80
CA ASP A 798 31.29 12.88 -10.94
C ASP A 798 29.94 12.18 -10.81
N LEU A 799 29.47 11.54 -11.89
CA LEU A 799 28.20 10.81 -11.92
C LEU A 799 28.25 9.46 -11.21
N THR A 800 29.44 8.88 -11.01
CA THR A 800 29.59 7.50 -10.49
C THR A 800 30.30 7.42 -9.14
N LEU A 801 31.05 8.45 -8.72
CA LEU A 801 31.82 8.42 -7.47
C LEU A 801 31.05 8.98 -6.27
N LEU A 802 30.88 8.12 -5.26
CA LEU A 802 30.36 8.49 -3.94
C LEU A 802 31.52 8.87 -3.00
N TYR A 803 31.47 10.07 -2.42
CA TYR A 803 32.51 10.61 -1.57
C TYR A 803 32.13 10.53 -0.09
N ALA A 804 33.11 10.71 0.80
CA ALA A 804 32.87 10.75 2.25
C ALA A 804 31.90 11.87 2.67
N GLU A 805 31.83 12.97 1.92
CA GLU A 805 30.89 14.07 2.14
C GLU A 805 29.43 13.72 1.79
N ASP A 806 29.22 12.65 1.02
CA ASP A 806 27.88 12.15 0.71
C ASP A 806 27.32 11.29 1.87
N LEU A 807 28.11 10.98 2.90
CA LEU A 807 27.60 10.25 4.07
C LEU A 807 26.49 11.03 4.80
N PRO A 808 25.44 10.33 5.28
CA PRO A 808 24.45 10.95 6.15
C PRO A 808 25.05 11.35 7.49
N GLU A 809 24.38 12.28 8.17
CA GLU A 809 24.70 12.61 9.56
C GLU A 809 24.43 11.41 10.47
N LEU A 810 25.19 11.30 11.57
CA LEU A 810 24.97 10.23 12.54
C LEU A 810 23.59 10.38 13.18
N PRO A 811 22.82 9.29 13.30
CA PRO A 811 21.47 9.28 13.87
C PRO A 811 21.43 9.55 15.38
#